data_AF-A0A355IMT0-F1
#
_entry.id   AF-A0A355IMT0-F1
#
_cell.length_a   1.000
_cell.length_b   1.000
_cell.length_c   1.000
_cell.angle_alpha   90.00
_cell.angle_beta   90.00
_cell.angle_gamma   90.00
#
_symmetry.space_group_name_H-M   'P 1'
#
loop_
_entity.id
_entity.type
_entity.pdbx_description
1 polymer ?
#
loop_
_entity_poly.entity_id
_entity_poly.type
_entity_poly.pdbx_seq_one_letter_code
_entity_poly.pdbx_strand_id
1 'polypeptide(L)'
;MKNPFACPSRSRAACLLLFLFLLTSKKDGILFAAEVNSSSPVRINEIMASNSSVLADEDGEYSDWIELYNSSDSPVNLAGWVLTDNPENRYKWVFPDVWLHGKSCLIVFASEKDRRKASGFLHTNFKLSASGEYLALYDDGGSPVTVFEPGFPALLSDQSYGYLNGVYALLTTPTPGNAETTAGGVLPTPTFSINRGLFTQPITLTLNTSDPTATLFYTLDGSTPSETKGTRYTTPLNITTTTVVRVIALKDGWQNSRVATSTYIFPDKVLQQPNNPAGYPSLWGPFSDGNVTHNGIKRLPADYEMDPELVNLAGEADRIKEGLLDLPTISLVTDLGYLFSESTDPDTGGIYLYTGPYGGFGSGWERPVSMEFIKGANASLPSYMKEPAFSQIDAGLRMQGQASRLNEKNPKHSFIMVFKEEYGPKKWNFPLYGEGFNAEQNKIIFRAGFGNSWTHWSHSDRLMSSYHSDIWTKDVQRAMGHPSSNSRFCNVYINGLFWGIYALSERLDKDYAQAYLNGEEADFDVVKDNASSVVDGTNQTWKQVVAMANAGLTTDAAYQRLRGNNPDGRRNPAYTPLVDMENLADYMLLNFYAGNTDWDDHNWAVIYNKVQPDNGFRFLCWDAENVLENLNDNNVKENNDNCPSRVFQQLMANNTFKQLFADRVQRHCYNGGVLTPQRAAQQWKERADQISKAIHAEAARWGDNRRDVFDYNPDATYLYSVNDFWSPRQTYMRDTYFPQRTDKLIQQLRAVGFYPAVDAPTVTINGATPDHSPVLPGDNLALSVKTGAIYYTLDGTDPLDWNASGEEAQTWTLVPASADKRVLVPGSDIGSTWLQPGFDDSAWTACTGAPGGVGFSTVASVNSLVSLNVQAKMGSEAAQPNNSCYIRIPFILDGAKMEKMTTLTLNLSYDDGYVAYLNGQQVAANNAPANPAWNASATAGSDAIVTVSVDLSSFINLLQPGANLLAIHGMNIRTTSKDFFVLPELVADNSAAATQHLAEKAVRYTGSIALQQSAHLKARTLDGSTWSALTDLPLLMTADYADLKLTEIHYHPEDMLTAV
;
A
#
# COMPACT_ATOMS: atom_id res chain seq x y z
N MET A 1 -24.99 -25.11 39.21
CA MET A 1 -26.40 -25.43 39.47
C MET A 1 -27.05 -25.87 38.17
N LYS A 2 -27.78 -27.00 38.20
CA LYS A 2 -28.73 -27.56 37.24
C LYS A 2 -28.33 -27.75 35.76
N ASN A 3 -27.98 -29.00 35.48
CA ASN A 3 -28.18 -29.71 34.22
C ASN A 3 -29.64 -30.20 34.12
N PRO A 4 -30.21 -30.37 32.91
CA PRO A 4 -31.07 -31.55 32.68
C PRO A 4 -30.85 -32.23 31.30
N PHE A 5 -30.66 -33.57 31.35
CA PHE A 5 -31.22 -34.66 30.51
C PHE A 5 -31.28 -34.52 28.97
N ALA A 6 -31.11 -35.54 28.10
CA ALA A 6 -30.74 -36.97 28.16
C ALA A 6 -30.71 -37.51 26.69
N CYS A 7 -29.99 -38.62 26.47
CA CYS A 7 -29.85 -39.42 25.23
C CYS A 7 -31.19 -40.09 24.78
N PRO A 8 -31.37 -40.64 23.55
CA PRO A 8 -30.72 -41.92 23.19
C PRO A 8 -30.34 -42.13 21.69
N SER A 9 -29.32 -42.95 21.51
CA SER A 9 -28.91 -43.63 20.29
C SER A 9 -29.90 -44.71 19.81
N ARG A 10 -30.01 -44.92 18.48
CA ARG A 10 -30.41 -46.21 17.87
C ARG A 10 -29.75 -46.45 16.50
N SER A 11 -28.90 -47.50 16.49
CA SER A 11 -28.81 -48.59 15.51
C SER A 11 -28.50 -48.33 14.03
N ARG A 12 -27.25 -48.58 13.61
CA ARG A 12 -26.91 -49.24 12.33
C ARG A 12 -25.65 -50.12 12.48
N ALA A 13 -25.79 -51.26 13.16
CA ALA A 13 -24.80 -52.35 13.13
C ALA A 13 -25.32 -53.45 12.19
N ALA A 14 -25.14 -53.27 10.87
CA ALA A 14 -25.39 -54.33 9.89
C ALA A 14 -24.69 -54.17 8.51
N CYS A 15 -23.88 -53.11 8.26
CA CYS A 15 -23.22 -52.91 6.95
C CYS A 15 -21.68 -53.00 6.98
N LEU A 16 -21.06 -53.39 8.10
CA LEU A 16 -19.60 -53.30 8.27
C LEU A 16 -18.80 -54.47 7.66
N LEU A 17 -19.44 -55.44 7.00
CA LEU A 17 -18.77 -56.65 6.50
C LEU A 17 -18.61 -56.74 4.98
N LEU A 18 -19.07 -55.73 4.22
CA LEU A 18 -18.77 -55.61 2.78
C LEU A 18 -17.74 -54.51 2.44
N PHE A 19 -17.29 -53.75 3.45
CA PHE A 19 -16.41 -52.59 3.27
C PHE A 19 -14.91 -52.90 3.31
N LEU A 20 -14.51 -54.13 3.68
CA LEU A 20 -13.10 -54.48 3.89
C LEU A 20 -12.38 -55.06 2.65
N PHE A 21 -13.06 -55.20 1.51
CA PHE A 21 -12.45 -55.76 0.28
C PHE A 21 -12.22 -54.75 -0.87
N LEU A 22 -12.56 -53.47 -0.67
CA LEU A 22 -12.38 -52.40 -1.67
C LEU A 22 -11.32 -51.34 -1.31
N LEU A 23 -10.65 -51.46 -0.16
CA LEU A 23 -9.69 -50.47 0.34
C LEU A 23 -8.23 -50.71 -0.06
N THR A 24 -7.95 -51.50 -1.11
CA THR A 24 -6.57 -51.71 -1.60
C THR A 24 -6.30 -51.19 -3.02
N SER A 25 -7.16 -50.34 -3.60
CA SER A 25 -6.89 -49.75 -4.93
C SER A 25 -7.20 -48.26 -5.13
N LYS A 26 -7.42 -47.46 -4.08
CA LYS A 26 -7.61 -46.00 -4.21
C LYS A 26 -6.36 -45.23 -3.76
N LYS A 27 -5.33 -45.26 -4.59
CA LYS A 27 -4.39 -44.15 -4.75
C LYS A 27 -4.46 -43.79 -6.23
N ASP A 28 -4.71 -42.52 -6.50
CA ASP A 28 -4.87 -41.89 -7.82
C ASP A 28 -6.31 -41.88 -8.36
N GLY A 29 -6.94 -40.70 -8.31
CA GLY A 29 -8.22 -40.38 -8.93
C GLY A 29 -9.38 -40.22 -7.94
N ILE A 30 -9.87 -38.99 -7.78
CA ILE A 30 -11.23 -38.75 -7.25
C ILE A 30 -12.19 -39.35 -8.28
N LEU A 31 -12.71 -40.54 -7.98
CA LEU A 31 -13.80 -41.14 -8.75
C LEU A 31 -15.08 -40.36 -8.42
N PHE A 32 -15.51 -39.48 -9.34
CA PHE A 32 -16.86 -38.92 -9.32
C PHE A 32 -17.85 -40.05 -9.61
N ALA A 33 -18.36 -40.69 -8.55
CA ALA A 33 -19.36 -41.74 -8.66
C ALA A 33 -20.72 -41.16 -8.27
N ALA A 34 -21.67 -41.16 -9.21
CA ALA A 34 -23.06 -40.85 -8.87
C ALA A 34 -23.70 -42.08 -8.20
N GLU A 35 -24.40 -41.87 -7.08
CA GLU A 35 -25.28 -42.89 -6.53
C GLU A 35 -26.62 -42.84 -7.26
N VAL A 36 -26.99 -43.94 -7.93
CA VAL A 36 -28.28 -44.08 -8.61
C VAL A 36 -29.10 -45.16 -7.91
N ASN A 37 -30.28 -44.81 -7.44
CA ASN A 37 -31.22 -45.77 -6.89
C ASN A 37 -31.86 -46.59 -8.03
N SER A 38 -31.33 -47.78 -8.28
CA SER A 38 -31.81 -48.69 -9.34
C SER A 38 -33.25 -49.19 -9.15
N SER A 39 -33.87 -48.95 -7.98
CA SER A 39 -35.28 -49.25 -7.75
C SER A 39 -36.23 -48.12 -8.15
N SER A 40 -35.74 -46.90 -8.37
CA SER A 40 -36.51 -45.80 -8.93
C SER A 40 -36.48 -45.87 -10.46
N PRO A 41 -37.64 -45.75 -11.15
CA PRO A 41 -37.66 -45.70 -12.60
C PRO A 41 -37.16 -44.34 -13.14
N VAL A 42 -37.20 -43.28 -12.34
CA VAL A 42 -36.72 -41.93 -12.70
C VAL A 42 -35.27 -41.75 -12.23
N ARG A 43 -34.46 -41.04 -13.01
CA ARG A 43 -33.10 -40.59 -12.66
C ARG A 43 -32.80 -39.24 -13.31
N ILE A 44 -31.74 -38.56 -12.84
CA ILE A 44 -31.07 -37.55 -13.67
C ILE A 44 -30.41 -38.29 -14.83
N ASN A 45 -30.74 -37.96 -16.08
CA ASN A 45 -30.17 -38.62 -17.24
C ASN A 45 -28.93 -37.91 -17.77
N GLU A 46 -28.96 -36.58 -17.81
CA GLU A 46 -27.91 -35.76 -18.41
C GLU A 46 -27.88 -34.37 -17.76
N ILE A 47 -26.69 -33.78 -17.64
CA ILE A 47 -26.47 -32.46 -17.02
C ILE A 47 -25.62 -31.63 -17.95
N MET A 48 -26.02 -30.38 -18.19
CA MET A 48 -25.22 -29.37 -18.87
C MET A 48 -25.06 -28.17 -17.95
N ALA A 49 -23.83 -27.91 -17.51
CA ALA A 49 -23.51 -26.81 -16.59
C ALA A 49 -22.81 -25.63 -17.29
N SER A 50 -22.64 -25.69 -18.61
CA SER A 50 -22.15 -24.59 -19.44
C SER A 50 -22.69 -24.74 -20.85
N ASN A 51 -23.82 -24.12 -21.13
CA ASN A 51 -24.50 -24.20 -22.42
C ASN A 51 -24.24 -22.92 -23.23
N SER A 52 -23.72 -23.05 -24.45
CA SER A 52 -23.42 -21.91 -25.31
C SER A 52 -24.11 -21.98 -26.68
N SER A 53 -24.43 -23.19 -27.14
CA SER A 53 -25.04 -23.41 -28.45
C SER A 53 -26.02 -24.59 -28.55
N VAL A 54 -26.08 -25.45 -27.54
CA VAL A 54 -26.76 -26.75 -27.62
C VAL A 54 -28.29 -26.64 -27.52
N LEU A 55 -28.80 -26.02 -26.44
CA LEU A 55 -30.24 -25.92 -26.20
C LEU A 55 -30.62 -24.54 -25.65
N ALA A 56 -31.25 -23.69 -26.45
CA ALA A 56 -31.80 -22.44 -25.94
C ALA A 56 -33.11 -22.69 -25.17
N ASP A 57 -33.33 -21.92 -24.11
CA ASP A 57 -34.62 -21.85 -23.40
C ASP A 57 -35.64 -21.01 -24.18
N GLU A 58 -36.85 -20.87 -23.63
CA GLU A 58 -37.94 -20.13 -24.29
C GLU A 58 -37.69 -18.62 -24.45
N ASP A 59 -36.72 -18.06 -23.74
CA ASP A 59 -36.31 -16.65 -23.86
C ASP A 59 -35.19 -16.47 -24.90
N GLY A 60 -34.70 -17.58 -25.49
CA GLY A 60 -33.58 -17.58 -26.42
C GLY A 60 -32.22 -17.60 -25.73
N GLU A 61 -32.16 -17.88 -24.42
CA GLU A 61 -30.92 -17.94 -23.65
C GLU A 61 -30.39 -19.38 -23.57
N TYR A 62 -29.08 -19.57 -23.67
CA TYR A 62 -28.46 -20.88 -23.48
C TYR A 62 -28.21 -21.14 -21.99
N SER A 63 -29.28 -21.41 -21.24
CA SER A 63 -29.23 -21.72 -19.81
C SER A 63 -28.65 -23.12 -19.54
N ASP A 64 -28.05 -23.33 -18.37
CA ASP A 64 -27.72 -24.68 -17.87
C ASP A 64 -28.99 -25.52 -17.76
N TRP A 65 -28.88 -26.84 -17.86
CA TRP A 65 -30.04 -27.72 -17.79
C TRP A 65 -29.73 -29.09 -17.19
N ILE A 66 -30.77 -29.66 -16.61
CA ILE A 66 -30.80 -30.99 -16.00
C ILE A 66 -31.91 -31.76 -16.72
N GLU A 67 -31.54 -32.89 -17.30
CA GLU A 67 -32.50 -33.82 -17.89
C GLU A 67 -32.86 -34.92 -16.90
N LEU A 68 -34.15 -35.20 -16.74
CA LEU A 68 -34.66 -36.39 -16.07
C LEU A 68 -35.16 -37.41 -17.08
N TYR A 69 -34.95 -38.70 -16.82
CA TYR A 69 -35.51 -39.77 -17.64
C TYR A 69 -36.28 -40.80 -16.81
N ASN A 70 -37.47 -41.18 -17.30
CA ASN A 70 -38.27 -42.27 -16.75
C ASN A 70 -38.09 -43.55 -17.59
N SER A 71 -37.39 -44.52 -17.01
CA SER A 71 -37.07 -45.81 -17.62
C SER A 71 -38.22 -46.82 -17.61
N SER A 72 -39.34 -46.53 -16.93
CA SER A 72 -40.52 -47.41 -16.94
C SER A 72 -41.47 -47.10 -18.10
N ASP A 73 -42.44 -47.98 -18.35
CA ASP A 73 -43.51 -47.76 -19.34
C ASP A 73 -44.67 -46.91 -18.77
N SER A 74 -44.70 -46.69 -17.45
CA SER A 74 -45.77 -45.95 -16.77
C SER A 74 -45.35 -44.51 -16.46
N PRO A 75 -46.27 -43.54 -16.55
CA PRO A 75 -45.96 -42.16 -16.19
C PRO A 75 -45.76 -42.01 -14.66
N VAL A 76 -44.84 -41.14 -14.26
CA VAL A 76 -44.57 -40.79 -12.85
C VAL A 76 -44.95 -39.33 -12.61
N ASN A 77 -45.70 -39.06 -11.55
CA ASN A 77 -45.96 -37.70 -11.11
C ASN A 77 -44.80 -37.23 -10.23
N LEU A 78 -44.19 -36.10 -10.59
CA LEU A 78 -43.07 -35.49 -9.89
C LEU A 78 -43.50 -34.51 -8.78
N ALA A 79 -44.81 -34.34 -8.53
CA ALA A 79 -45.30 -33.49 -7.44
C ALA A 79 -44.60 -33.85 -6.11
N GLY A 80 -43.88 -32.88 -5.51
CA GLY A 80 -43.17 -33.08 -4.24
C GLY A 80 -41.75 -33.64 -4.35
N TRP A 81 -41.31 -34.07 -5.53
CA TRP A 81 -39.91 -34.41 -5.79
C TRP A 81 -39.02 -33.16 -5.67
N VAL A 82 -37.72 -33.33 -5.48
CA VAL A 82 -36.80 -32.20 -5.24
C VAL A 82 -35.52 -32.30 -6.04
N LEU A 83 -35.08 -31.17 -6.61
CA LEU A 83 -33.70 -30.93 -7.02
C LEU A 83 -32.98 -30.00 -6.02
N THR A 84 -31.73 -30.29 -5.73
CA THR A 84 -30.85 -29.41 -4.95
C THR A 84 -29.39 -29.54 -5.38
N ASP A 85 -28.69 -28.40 -5.40
CA ASP A 85 -27.24 -28.28 -5.57
C ASP A 85 -26.51 -28.07 -4.21
N ASN A 86 -27.25 -28.13 -3.09
CA ASN A 86 -26.75 -27.87 -1.75
C ASN A 86 -27.08 -29.05 -0.81
N PRO A 87 -26.07 -29.81 -0.34
CA PRO A 87 -26.30 -30.99 0.51
C PRO A 87 -26.94 -30.65 1.86
N GLU A 88 -26.77 -29.43 2.35
CA GLU A 88 -27.35 -28.92 3.60
C GLU A 88 -28.80 -28.43 3.43
N ASN A 89 -29.23 -28.15 2.19
CA ASN A 89 -30.60 -27.75 1.88
C ASN A 89 -31.27 -28.71 0.90
N ARG A 90 -31.78 -29.83 1.43
CA ARG A 90 -32.44 -30.88 0.65
C ARG A 90 -33.78 -30.50 0.02
N TYR A 91 -34.34 -29.32 0.31
CA TYR A 91 -35.63 -28.86 -0.19
C TYR A 91 -35.51 -27.61 -1.10
N LYS A 92 -34.33 -27.37 -1.69
CA LYS A 92 -34.01 -26.13 -2.43
C LYS A 92 -35.00 -25.85 -3.58
N TRP A 93 -35.29 -26.85 -4.43
CA TRP A 93 -36.25 -26.70 -5.52
C TRP A 93 -37.21 -27.90 -5.66
N VAL A 94 -38.42 -27.74 -5.13
CA VAL A 94 -39.52 -28.73 -5.23
C VAL A 94 -40.26 -28.68 -6.57
N PHE A 95 -40.45 -29.82 -7.22
CA PHE A 95 -41.21 -29.95 -8.47
C PHE A 95 -42.71 -29.62 -8.27
N PRO A 96 -43.32 -28.90 -9.24
CA PRO A 96 -44.77 -28.76 -9.33
C PRO A 96 -45.44 -30.07 -9.80
N ASP A 97 -46.77 -30.09 -9.88
CA ASP A 97 -47.56 -31.24 -10.36
C ASP A 97 -47.32 -31.50 -11.86
N VAL A 98 -46.26 -32.23 -12.18
CA VAL A 98 -45.77 -32.51 -13.54
C VAL A 98 -45.65 -34.02 -13.73
N TRP A 99 -46.20 -34.51 -14.84
CA TRP A 99 -46.14 -35.92 -15.20
C TRP A 99 -45.01 -36.19 -16.19
N LEU A 100 -44.05 -37.01 -15.77
CA LEU A 100 -43.00 -37.54 -16.64
C LEU A 100 -43.46 -38.88 -17.23
N HIS A 101 -43.83 -38.85 -18.51
CA HIS A 101 -44.32 -40.03 -19.23
C HIS A 101 -43.28 -41.17 -19.26
N GLY A 102 -43.77 -42.41 -19.39
CA GLY A 102 -42.90 -43.57 -19.55
C GLY A 102 -42.00 -43.44 -20.78
N LYS A 103 -40.76 -43.91 -20.68
CA LYS A 103 -39.74 -43.86 -21.73
C LYS A 103 -39.48 -42.45 -22.29
N SER A 104 -39.74 -41.42 -21.50
CA SER A 104 -39.62 -40.01 -21.92
C SER A 104 -38.64 -39.24 -21.03
N CYS A 105 -38.08 -38.16 -21.58
CA CYS A 105 -37.22 -37.22 -20.88
C CYS A 105 -37.98 -35.94 -20.49
N LEU A 106 -37.53 -35.26 -19.43
CA LEU A 106 -37.97 -33.92 -19.03
C LEU A 106 -36.74 -33.03 -18.81
N ILE A 107 -36.70 -31.88 -19.47
CA ILE A 107 -35.68 -30.86 -19.26
C ILE A 107 -36.13 -29.87 -18.18
N VAL A 108 -35.22 -29.57 -17.25
CA VAL A 108 -35.34 -28.51 -16.25
C VAL A 108 -34.15 -27.58 -16.40
N PHE A 109 -34.38 -26.30 -16.69
CA PHE A 109 -33.30 -25.31 -16.82
C PHE A 109 -32.82 -24.85 -15.45
N ALA A 110 -31.52 -24.97 -15.17
CA ALA A 110 -30.90 -24.43 -13.97
C ALA A 110 -30.45 -22.99 -14.25
N SER A 111 -31.34 -22.02 -14.03
CA SER A 111 -31.18 -20.64 -14.55
C SER A 111 -31.45 -19.53 -13.53
N GLU A 112 -31.77 -19.88 -12.28
CA GLU A 112 -32.25 -18.96 -11.23
C GLU A 112 -33.60 -18.26 -11.51
N LYS A 113 -34.28 -18.56 -12.63
CA LYS A 113 -35.56 -17.93 -12.99
C LYS A 113 -36.76 -18.44 -12.14
N ASP A 114 -36.62 -19.56 -11.43
CA ASP A 114 -37.62 -20.19 -10.53
C ASP A 114 -39.04 -20.35 -11.12
N ARG A 115 -39.14 -20.79 -12.39
CA ARG A 115 -40.41 -21.00 -13.09
C ARG A 115 -40.94 -22.42 -12.82
N ARG A 116 -42.12 -22.52 -12.20
CA ARG A 116 -42.73 -23.80 -11.76
C ARG A 116 -44.09 -24.08 -12.38
N LYS A 117 -44.36 -23.53 -13.57
CA LYS A 117 -45.67 -23.74 -14.21
C LYS A 117 -45.70 -25.12 -14.86
N ALA A 118 -46.58 -26.00 -14.38
CA ALA A 118 -46.71 -27.38 -14.89
C ALA A 118 -46.97 -27.48 -16.41
N SER A 119 -47.49 -26.40 -17.03
CA SER A 119 -47.78 -26.34 -18.46
C SER A 119 -46.69 -25.63 -19.30
N GLY A 120 -45.50 -25.37 -18.75
CA GLY A 120 -44.42 -24.64 -19.41
C GLY A 120 -43.04 -25.21 -19.07
N PHE A 121 -41.97 -24.58 -19.56
CA PHE A 121 -40.61 -24.96 -19.23
C PHE A 121 -40.33 -24.68 -17.74
N LEU A 122 -39.62 -25.61 -17.11
CA LEU A 122 -39.31 -25.56 -15.69
C LEU A 122 -37.93 -24.94 -15.50
N HIS A 123 -37.84 -24.01 -14.55
CA HIS A 123 -36.58 -23.36 -14.19
C HIS A 123 -36.34 -23.46 -12.69
N THR A 124 -35.15 -23.90 -12.29
CA THR A 124 -34.78 -23.92 -10.88
C THR A 124 -34.50 -22.50 -10.36
N ASN A 125 -34.44 -22.37 -9.03
CA ASN A 125 -34.00 -21.15 -8.34
C ASN A 125 -32.47 -21.12 -8.12
N PHE A 126 -31.72 -21.90 -8.90
CA PHE A 126 -30.26 -21.96 -8.87
C PHE A 126 -29.70 -22.19 -10.28
N LYS A 127 -28.38 -22.08 -10.44
CA LYS A 127 -27.62 -22.40 -11.66
C LYS A 127 -26.62 -23.50 -11.37
N LEU A 128 -26.02 -24.06 -12.42
CA LEU A 128 -24.99 -25.06 -12.23
C LEU A 128 -23.57 -24.47 -12.36
N SER A 129 -22.63 -24.99 -11.58
CA SER A 129 -21.21 -24.67 -11.71
C SER A 129 -20.55 -25.56 -12.76
N ALA A 130 -20.08 -24.96 -13.85
CA ALA A 130 -19.26 -25.64 -14.86
C ALA A 130 -17.98 -26.27 -14.29
N SER A 131 -17.51 -25.84 -13.11
CA SER A 131 -16.35 -26.46 -12.43
C SER A 131 -16.71 -27.77 -11.68
N GLY A 132 -17.99 -28.15 -11.67
CA GLY A 132 -18.51 -29.30 -10.93
C GLY A 132 -18.99 -28.89 -9.54
N GLU A 133 -20.12 -29.45 -9.12
CA GLU A 133 -20.69 -29.24 -7.78
C GLU A 133 -21.67 -30.36 -7.39
N TYR A 134 -22.10 -30.35 -6.14
CA TYR A 134 -23.13 -31.25 -5.64
C TYR A 134 -24.43 -31.09 -6.45
N LEU A 135 -25.08 -32.20 -6.77
CA LEU A 135 -26.43 -32.19 -7.34
C LEU A 135 -27.17 -33.45 -6.92
N ALA A 136 -28.43 -33.31 -6.50
CA ALA A 136 -29.25 -34.44 -6.11
C ALA A 136 -30.71 -34.30 -6.54
N LEU A 137 -31.30 -35.45 -6.88
CA LEU A 137 -32.73 -35.67 -7.08
C LEU A 137 -33.26 -36.55 -5.94
N TYR A 138 -34.31 -36.09 -5.27
CA TYR A 138 -35.04 -36.85 -4.25
C TYR A 138 -36.48 -37.11 -4.70
N ASP A 139 -37.03 -38.26 -4.32
CA ASP A 139 -38.45 -38.57 -4.50
C ASP A 139 -39.34 -37.79 -3.50
N ASP A 140 -40.65 -37.90 -3.67
CA ASP A 140 -41.67 -37.25 -2.82
C ASP A 140 -41.68 -37.74 -1.36
N GLY A 141 -41.07 -38.90 -1.09
CA GLY A 141 -40.82 -39.44 0.24
C GLY A 141 -39.50 -38.97 0.88
N GLY A 142 -38.67 -38.23 0.14
CA GLY A 142 -37.36 -37.74 0.58
C GLY A 142 -36.22 -38.76 0.43
N SER A 143 -36.42 -39.86 -0.31
CA SER A 143 -35.36 -40.82 -0.59
C SER A 143 -34.47 -40.35 -1.76
N PRO A 144 -33.14 -40.52 -1.68
CA PRO A 144 -32.25 -40.15 -2.79
C PRO A 144 -32.50 -41.04 -4.02
N VAL A 145 -32.60 -40.41 -5.18
CA VAL A 145 -32.80 -41.07 -6.48
C VAL A 145 -31.55 -41.01 -7.33
N THR A 146 -30.97 -39.81 -7.50
CA THR A 146 -29.65 -39.60 -8.09
C THR A 146 -28.89 -38.61 -7.23
N VAL A 147 -27.65 -38.91 -6.84
CA VAL A 147 -26.80 -38.02 -6.04
C VAL A 147 -25.39 -37.98 -6.63
N PHE A 148 -24.90 -36.77 -6.90
CA PHE A 148 -23.50 -36.50 -7.25
C PHE A 148 -22.80 -35.91 -6.02
N GLU A 149 -21.98 -36.70 -5.33
CA GLU A 149 -21.27 -36.30 -4.11
C GLU A 149 -19.76 -36.64 -4.22
N PRO A 150 -18.84 -35.70 -3.96
CA PRO A 150 -19.08 -34.30 -3.59
C PRO A 150 -19.64 -33.44 -4.75
N GLY A 151 -19.65 -33.96 -5.98
CA GLY A 151 -20.25 -33.29 -7.13
C GLY A 151 -20.14 -34.05 -8.44
N PHE A 152 -20.66 -33.50 -9.52
CA PHE A 152 -20.35 -33.94 -10.89
C PHE A 152 -19.01 -33.32 -11.34
N PRO A 153 -18.30 -33.87 -12.36
CA PRO A 153 -17.02 -33.32 -12.79
C PRO A 153 -17.14 -31.96 -13.48
N ALA A 154 -16.04 -31.20 -13.57
CA ALA A 154 -16.00 -29.99 -14.37
C ALA A 154 -16.34 -30.27 -15.84
N LEU A 155 -17.24 -29.46 -16.41
CA LEU A 155 -17.74 -29.52 -17.78
C LEU A 155 -17.23 -28.31 -18.57
N LEU A 156 -16.74 -28.56 -19.78
CA LEU A 156 -16.49 -27.47 -20.75
C LEU A 156 -17.81 -26.97 -21.35
N SER A 157 -17.77 -25.81 -22.01
CA SER A 157 -18.94 -25.32 -22.74
C SER A 157 -19.41 -26.33 -23.80
N ASP A 158 -20.72 -26.53 -23.85
CA ASP A 158 -21.43 -27.50 -24.69
C ASP A 158 -21.04 -28.98 -24.47
N GLN A 159 -20.43 -29.28 -23.32
CA GLN A 159 -20.19 -30.64 -22.84
C GLN A 159 -21.18 -30.98 -21.72
N SER A 160 -21.79 -32.15 -21.79
CA SER A 160 -22.70 -32.63 -20.75
C SER A 160 -22.14 -33.83 -19.99
N TYR A 161 -22.73 -34.14 -18.83
CA TYR A 161 -22.45 -35.35 -18.06
C TYR A 161 -23.70 -36.21 -18.02
N GLY A 162 -23.69 -37.36 -18.70
CA GLY A 162 -24.88 -38.17 -18.90
C GLY A 162 -24.70 -39.65 -18.64
N TYR A 163 -25.83 -40.32 -18.41
CA TYR A 163 -25.91 -41.73 -18.07
C TYR A 163 -25.76 -42.58 -19.33
N LEU A 164 -24.63 -43.28 -19.44
CA LEU A 164 -24.22 -44.08 -20.58
C LEU A 164 -23.85 -45.50 -20.14
N ASN A 165 -24.54 -46.52 -20.67
CA ASN A 165 -24.24 -47.94 -20.41
C ASN A 165 -24.14 -48.31 -18.91
N GLY A 166 -24.97 -47.70 -18.07
CA GLY A 166 -25.04 -48.01 -16.63
C GLY A 166 -24.15 -47.15 -15.74
N VAL A 167 -23.35 -46.23 -16.30
CA VAL A 167 -22.47 -45.30 -15.58
C VAL A 167 -22.62 -43.88 -16.11
N TYR A 168 -22.32 -42.84 -15.33
CA TYR A 168 -22.22 -41.49 -15.89
C TYR A 168 -20.87 -41.27 -16.56
N ALA A 169 -20.89 -40.56 -17.68
CA ALA A 169 -19.71 -40.19 -18.45
C ALA A 169 -19.89 -38.79 -19.04
N LEU A 170 -18.76 -38.10 -19.29
CA LEU A 170 -18.75 -36.87 -20.07
C LEU A 170 -19.19 -37.16 -21.51
N LEU A 171 -19.99 -36.29 -22.09
CA LEU A 171 -20.54 -36.41 -23.44
C LEU A 171 -20.20 -35.15 -24.23
N THR A 172 -19.75 -35.35 -25.46
CA THR A 172 -19.39 -34.27 -26.39
C THR A 172 -20.44 -33.99 -27.45
N THR A 173 -21.42 -34.86 -27.59
CA THR A 173 -22.64 -34.58 -28.34
C THR A 173 -23.77 -34.72 -27.34
N PRO A 174 -24.14 -33.62 -26.65
CA PRO A 174 -25.25 -33.64 -25.71
C PRO A 174 -26.53 -34.10 -26.39
N THR A 175 -27.38 -34.80 -25.66
CA THR A 175 -28.57 -35.47 -26.22
C THR A 175 -29.88 -34.98 -25.60
N PRO A 176 -30.11 -33.66 -25.47
CA PRO A 176 -31.33 -33.17 -24.80
C PRO A 176 -32.59 -33.70 -25.50
N GLY A 177 -33.50 -34.23 -24.69
CA GLY A 177 -34.75 -34.85 -25.10
C GLY A 177 -34.65 -36.31 -25.55
N ASN A 178 -33.46 -36.92 -25.56
CA ASN A 178 -33.26 -38.29 -26.02
C ASN A 178 -32.81 -39.20 -24.87
N ALA A 179 -33.54 -40.32 -24.69
CA ALA A 179 -33.26 -41.29 -23.64
C ALA A 179 -31.97 -42.10 -23.85
N GLU A 180 -31.52 -42.23 -25.09
CA GLU A 180 -30.36 -43.01 -25.48
C GLU A 180 -29.17 -42.09 -25.74
N THR A 181 -28.25 -42.05 -24.78
CA THR A 181 -26.97 -41.38 -24.92
C THR A 181 -26.09 -42.14 -25.93
N THR A 182 -25.98 -41.68 -27.18
CA THR A 182 -25.18 -42.36 -28.22
C THR A 182 -23.73 -41.86 -28.23
N ALA A 183 -22.82 -42.63 -27.63
CA ALA A 183 -21.34 -42.62 -27.75
C ALA A 183 -20.61 -41.27 -27.95
N GLY A 184 -19.67 -40.94 -27.04
CA GLY A 184 -18.73 -39.83 -27.23
C GLY A 184 -18.02 -39.39 -25.95
N GLY A 185 -17.45 -40.35 -25.21
CA GLY A 185 -16.79 -40.08 -23.93
C GLY A 185 -15.50 -39.28 -24.06
N VAL A 186 -15.03 -38.73 -22.94
CA VAL A 186 -13.72 -38.06 -22.85
C VAL A 186 -12.70 -39.06 -22.34
N LEU A 187 -11.58 -39.19 -23.05
CA LEU A 187 -10.50 -40.04 -22.59
C LEU A 187 -9.84 -39.49 -21.32
N PRO A 188 -9.45 -40.36 -20.36
CA PRO A 188 -8.75 -39.93 -19.17
C PRO A 188 -7.40 -39.29 -19.55
N THR A 189 -7.03 -38.24 -18.82
CA THR A 189 -5.71 -37.61 -18.95
C THR A 189 -4.61 -38.65 -18.70
N PRO A 190 -3.62 -38.79 -19.60
CA PRO A 190 -2.53 -39.74 -19.40
C PRO A 190 -1.72 -39.42 -18.14
N THR A 191 -1.08 -40.44 -17.58
CA THR A 191 -0.22 -40.31 -16.41
C THR A 191 1.23 -40.72 -16.70
N PHE A 192 2.14 -40.18 -15.91
CA PHE A 192 3.58 -40.43 -16.00
C PHE A 192 4.01 -41.36 -14.86
N SER A 193 4.88 -42.34 -15.13
CA SER A 193 5.42 -43.22 -14.08
C SER A 193 6.35 -42.52 -13.09
N ILE A 194 6.90 -41.37 -13.48
CA ILE A 194 7.77 -40.52 -12.67
C ILE A 194 7.24 -39.10 -12.81
N ASN A 195 7.01 -38.42 -11.69
CA ASN A 195 6.52 -37.05 -11.68
C ASN A 195 7.57 -36.07 -12.26
N ARG A 196 7.12 -34.89 -12.70
CA ARG A 196 7.97 -33.76 -13.09
C ARG A 196 8.94 -33.41 -11.96
N GLY A 197 10.10 -32.84 -12.29
CA GLY A 197 11.05 -32.48 -11.24
C GLY A 197 12.49 -32.26 -11.69
N LEU A 198 13.36 -32.28 -10.70
CA LEU A 198 14.81 -32.09 -10.82
C LEU A 198 15.51 -33.44 -10.66
N PHE A 199 16.42 -33.77 -11.59
CA PHE A 199 17.08 -35.07 -11.68
C PHE A 199 18.58 -34.92 -11.89
N THR A 200 19.35 -35.82 -11.28
CA THR A 200 20.82 -35.89 -11.42
C THR A 200 21.28 -37.14 -12.15
N GLN A 201 20.37 -38.09 -12.41
CA GLN A 201 20.63 -39.36 -13.09
C GLN A 201 19.57 -39.62 -14.15
N PRO A 202 19.92 -40.27 -15.28
CA PRO A 202 18.94 -40.64 -16.29
C PRO A 202 17.76 -41.44 -15.72
N ILE A 203 16.58 -41.26 -16.30
CA ILE A 203 15.35 -41.94 -15.89
C ILE A 203 14.68 -42.66 -17.05
N THR A 204 14.01 -43.77 -16.74
CA THR A 204 13.14 -44.49 -17.68
C THR A 204 11.70 -44.12 -17.39
N LEU A 205 11.07 -43.37 -18.29
CA LEU A 205 9.73 -42.84 -18.16
C LEU A 205 8.72 -43.71 -18.94
N THR A 206 7.68 -44.16 -18.26
CA THR A 206 6.54 -44.85 -18.88
C THR A 206 5.32 -43.94 -18.90
N LEU A 207 4.61 -43.89 -20.02
CA LEU A 207 3.35 -43.17 -20.20
C LEU A 207 2.18 -44.16 -20.07
N ASN A 208 1.16 -43.81 -19.29
CA ASN A 208 0.02 -44.67 -19.01
C ASN A 208 -1.32 -43.97 -19.29
N THR A 209 -2.36 -44.75 -19.55
CA THR A 209 -3.76 -44.30 -19.57
C THR A 209 -4.62 -45.39 -18.92
N SER A 210 -5.67 -45.00 -18.22
CA SER A 210 -6.61 -45.95 -17.60
C SER A 210 -7.59 -46.57 -18.61
N ASP A 211 -7.69 -46.04 -19.84
CA ASP A 211 -8.40 -46.71 -20.95
C ASP A 211 -7.40 -47.54 -21.78
N PRO A 212 -7.41 -48.89 -21.67
CA PRO A 212 -6.46 -49.75 -22.37
C PRO A 212 -6.68 -49.81 -23.89
N THR A 213 -7.77 -49.26 -24.40
CA THR A 213 -8.10 -49.20 -25.84
C THR A 213 -7.69 -47.89 -26.50
N ALA A 214 -7.30 -46.88 -25.71
CA ALA A 214 -6.80 -45.61 -26.23
C ALA A 214 -5.34 -45.72 -26.68
N THR A 215 -4.97 -44.95 -27.70
CA THR A 215 -3.59 -44.84 -28.17
C THR A 215 -2.97 -43.54 -27.66
N LEU A 216 -1.76 -43.63 -27.09
CA LEU A 216 -1.02 -42.46 -26.62
C LEU A 216 -0.11 -41.89 -27.71
N PHE A 217 -0.13 -40.56 -27.87
CA PHE A 217 0.79 -39.80 -28.71
C PHE A 217 1.50 -38.76 -27.85
N TYR A 218 2.79 -38.55 -28.09
CA TYR A 218 3.59 -37.60 -27.33
C TYR A 218 4.46 -36.69 -28.21
N THR A 219 4.82 -35.53 -27.68
CA THR A 219 5.77 -34.57 -28.27
C THR A 219 6.83 -34.21 -27.24
N LEU A 220 8.01 -33.83 -27.72
CA LEU A 220 9.17 -33.43 -26.90
C LEU A 220 9.60 -31.97 -27.14
N ASP A 221 8.93 -31.27 -28.05
CA ASP A 221 9.25 -29.92 -28.51
C ASP A 221 8.31 -28.83 -27.94
N GLY A 222 7.44 -29.21 -27.01
CA GLY A 222 6.45 -28.33 -26.39
C GLY A 222 5.14 -28.17 -27.17
N SER A 223 5.07 -28.65 -28.41
CA SER A 223 3.87 -28.57 -29.24
C SER A 223 2.77 -29.51 -28.78
N THR A 224 1.51 -29.16 -29.04
CA THR A 224 0.36 -30.00 -28.67
C THR A 224 0.39 -31.34 -29.42
N PRO A 225 0.45 -32.49 -28.72
CA PRO A 225 0.49 -33.79 -29.37
C PRO A 225 -0.84 -34.10 -30.05
N SER A 226 -0.76 -34.75 -31.21
CA SER A 226 -1.90 -35.28 -31.98
C SER A 226 -1.42 -36.45 -32.85
N GLU A 227 -2.34 -37.09 -33.57
CA GLU A 227 -2.00 -38.17 -34.52
C GLU A 227 -1.07 -37.66 -35.65
N THR A 228 -1.27 -36.42 -36.10
CA THR A 228 -0.47 -35.81 -37.18
C THR A 228 0.75 -35.01 -36.67
N LYS A 229 0.78 -34.68 -35.38
CA LYS A 229 1.81 -33.86 -34.74
C LYS A 229 2.19 -34.51 -33.42
N GLY A 230 2.93 -35.62 -33.48
CA GLY A 230 3.35 -36.40 -32.32
C GLY A 230 3.91 -37.77 -32.69
N THR A 231 4.58 -38.42 -31.74
CA THR A 231 5.07 -39.80 -31.87
C THR A 231 4.14 -40.74 -31.13
N ARG A 232 3.70 -41.82 -31.78
CA ARG A 232 2.93 -42.87 -31.12
C ARG A 232 3.79 -43.56 -30.06
N TYR A 233 3.30 -43.60 -28.81
CA TYR A 233 4.00 -44.24 -27.71
C TYR A 233 3.88 -45.78 -27.81
N THR A 234 5.03 -46.46 -27.85
CA THR A 234 5.11 -47.93 -27.95
C THR A 234 6.10 -48.56 -26.96
N THR A 235 7.10 -47.80 -26.51
CA THR A 235 8.13 -48.24 -25.54
C THR A 235 8.47 -47.12 -24.56
N PRO A 236 8.91 -47.44 -23.33
CA PRO A 236 9.36 -46.44 -22.36
C PRO A 236 10.41 -45.47 -22.92
N LEU A 237 10.33 -44.20 -22.49
CA LEU A 237 11.24 -43.13 -22.90
C LEU A 237 12.46 -43.09 -21.98
N ASN A 238 13.67 -43.06 -22.54
CA ASN A 238 14.90 -42.87 -21.76
C ASN A 238 15.27 -41.39 -21.74
N ILE A 239 15.10 -40.73 -20.59
CA ILE A 239 15.34 -39.29 -20.41
C ILE A 239 16.71 -39.10 -19.76
N THR A 240 17.65 -38.55 -20.52
CA THR A 240 19.06 -38.36 -20.11
C THR A 240 19.48 -36.88 -20.03
N THR A 241 18.59 -35.98 -20.42
CA THR A 241 18.78 -34.53 -20.44
C THR A 241 17.48 -33.82 -20.11
N THR A 242 17.55 -32.51 -19.88
CA THR A 242 16.35 -31.69 -19.65
C THR A 242 15.38 -31.88 -20.82
N THR A 243 14.19 -32.41 -20.52
CA THR A 243 13.23 -32.82 -21.54
C THR A 243 11.82 -32.48 -21.07
N VAL A 244 11.05 -31.88 -21.98
CA VAL A 244 9.62 -31.69 -21.85
C VAL A 244 8.92 -32.89 -22.49
N VAL A 245 7.91 -33.45 -21.84
CA VAL A 245 7.07 -34.49 -22.43
C VAL A 245 5.61 -34.06 -22.35
N ARG A 246 4.95 -33.92 -23.50
CA ARG A 246 3.50 -33.73 -23.57
C ARG A 246 2.87 -34.98 -24.15
N VAL A 247 1.76 -35.44 -23.60
CA VAL A 247 1.08 -36.66 -24.03
C VAL A 247 -0.43 -36.48 -24.07
N ILE A 248 -1.06 -37.06 -25.08
CA ILE A 248 -2.51 -37.13 -25.25
C ILE A 248 -2.94 -38.57 -25.54
N ALA A 249 -4.13 -38.94 -25.07
CA ALA A 249 -4.79 -40.18 -25.45
C ALA A 249 -5.83 -39.89 -26.55
N LEU A 250 -5.81 -40.71 -27.59
CA LEU A 250 -6.73 -40.63 -28.74
C LEU A 250 -7.46 -41.97 -28.92
N LYS A 251 -8.73 -41.90 -29.33
CA LYS A 251 -9.59 -43.06 -29.65
C LYS A 251 -10.68 -42.60 -30.60
N ASP A 252 -10.89 -43.34 -31.67
CA ASP A 252 -11.87 -42.97 -32.70
C ASP A 252 -13.29 -42.90 -32.10
N GLY A 253 -14.05 -41.86 -32.49
CA GLY A 253 -15.38 -41.57 -31.93
C GLY A 253 -15.41 -41.11 -30.46
N TRP A 254 -14.27 -40.75 -29.86
CA TRP A 254 -14.17 -40.18 -28.50
C TRP A 254 -13.50 -38.81 -28.53
N GLN A 255 -13.80 -37.96 -27.55
CA GLN A 255 -13.01 -36.75 -27.33
C GLN A 255 -11.62 -37.15 -26.83
N ASN A 256 -10.60 -36.55 -27.42
CA ASN A 256 -9.23 -36.67 -26.96
C ASN A 256 -9.13 -36.30 -25.48
N SER A 257 -8.19 -36.93 -24.76
CA SER A 257 -7.93 -36.53 -23.39
C SER A 257 -7.43 -35.08 -23.31
N ARG A 258 -7.42 -34.51 -22.10
CA ARG A 258 -6.54 -33.35 -21.85
C ARG A 258 -5.09 -33.76 -22.09
N VAL A 259 -4.26 -32.78 -22.45
CA VAL A 259 -2.82 -32.98 -22.62
C VAL A 259 -2.18 -33.01 -21.24
N ALA A 260 -1.51 -34.11 -20.91
CA ALA A 260 -0.65 -34.16 -19.74
C ALA A 260 0.74 -33.67 -20.14
N THR A 261 1.30 -32.73 -19.38
CA THR A 261 2.62 -32.15 -19.59
C THR A 261 3.48 -32.46 -18.38
N SER A 262 4.74 -32.84 -18.59
CA SER A 262 5.73 -33.05 -17.52
C SER A 262 7.13 -32.68 -17.99
N THR A 263 7.79 -31.80 -17.22
CA THR A 263 9.17 -31.37 -17.47
C THR A 263 10.14 -32.03 -16.48
N TYR A 264 11.19 -32.62 -17.03
CA TYR A 264 12.27 -33.29 -16.29
C TYR A 264 13.54 -32.47 -16.47
N ILE A 265 14.04 -31.83 -15.42
CA ILE A 265 15.16 -30.87 -15.46
C ILE A 265 16.42 -31.51 -14.92
N PHE A 266 17.52 -31.40 -15.65
CA PHE A 266 18.84 -31.89 -15.25
C PHE A 266 19.80 -30.72 -15.09
N PRO A 267 20.07 -30.21 -13.87
CA PRO A 267 20.89 -29.01 -13.66
C PRO A 267 22.28 -29.08 -14.32
N ASP A 268 22.94 -30.24 -14.29
CA ASP A 268 24.23 -30.45 -14.97
C ASP A 268 24.14 -30.30 -16.50
N LYS A 269 22.96 -30.52 -17.08
CA LYS A 269 22.68 -30.33 -18.52
C LYS A 269 22.25 -28.91 -18.83
N VAL A 270 21.60 -28.22 -17.88
CA VAL A 270 21.28 -26.80 -18.00
C VAL A 270 22.56 -25.98 -18.11
N LEU A 271 23.63 -26.32 -17.38
CA LEU A 271 24.96 -25.69 -17.54
C LEU A 271 25.52 -25.74 -18.97
N GLN A 272 25.02 -26.65 -19.80
CA GLN A 272 25.43 -26.84 -21.20
C GLN A 272 24.33 -26.42 -22.18
N GLN A 273 23.37 -25.60 -21.73
CA GLN A 273 22.31 -25.07 -22.56
C GLN A 273 22.92 -24.34 -23.78
N PRO A 274 22.62 -24.76 -25.01
CA PRO A 274 23.30 -24.27 -26.19
C PRO A 274 22.73 -22.93 -26.66
N ASN A 275 23.53 -22.16 -27.40
CA ASN A 275 23.08 -20.90 -27.98
C ASN A 275 22.12 -21.07 -29.18
N ASN A 276 22.13 -22.24 -29.82
CA ASN A 276 21.24 -22.55 -30.94
C ASN A 276 20.43 -23.82 -30.64
N PRO A 277 19.48 -23.76 -29.69
CA PRO A 277 18.64 -24.90 -29.36
C PRO A 277 17.77 -25.28 -30.56
N ALA A 278 17.56 -26.59 -30.76
CA ALA A 278 16.84 -27.10 -31.91
C ALA A 278 15.40 -26.56 -31.97
N GLY A 279 14.97 -26.07 -33.14
CA GLY A 279 13.63 -25.53 -33.37
C GLY A 279 13.44 -24.05 -33.02
N TYR A 280 14.39 -23.42 -32.33
CA TYR A 280 14.34 -21.99 -32.00
C TYR A 280 14.90 -21.12 -33.14
N PRO A 281 14.40 -19.88 -33.31
CA PRO A 281 14.95 -18.95 -34.28
C PRO A 281 16.37 -18.51 -33.88
N SER A 282 17.31 -18.53 -34.82
CA SER A 282 18.69 -18.08 -34.57
C SER A 282 18.86 -16.56 -34.53
N LEU A 283 17.80 -15.79 -34.83
CA LEU A 283 17.78 -14.34 -34.87
C LEU A 283 16.54 -13.80 -34.16
N TRP A 284 16.68 -12.74 -33.37
CA TRP A 284 15.57 -12.00 -32.78
C TRP A 284 15.28 -10.70 -33.53
N GLY A 285 14.01 -10.30 -33.55
CA GLY A 285 13.49 -9.13 -34.27
C GLY A 285 12.32 -9.47 -35.23
N PRO A 286 11.92 -8.53 -36.09
CA PRO A 286 12.56 -7.24 -36.36
C PRO A 286 12.45 -6.25 -35.19
N PHE A 287 13.51 -5.48 -34.92
CA PHE A 287 13.48 -4.41 -33.92
C PHE A 287 12.76 -3.16 -34.45
N SER A 288 12.11 -2.44 -33.53
CA SER A 288 11.37 -1.23 -33.84
C SER A 288 12.32 -0.04 -34.05
N ASP A 289 13.42 0.03 -33.30
CA ASP A 289 14.46 1.04 -33.48
C ASP A 289 15.25 0.82 -34.78
N GLY A 290 15.25 1.83 -35.66
CA GLY A 290 15.98 1.80 -36.92
C GLY A 290 17.49 1.86 -36.80
N ASN A 291 18.01 2.23 -35.63
CA ASN A 291 19.45 2.33 -35.36
C ASN A 291 20.04 1.02 -34.82
N VAL A 292 19.20 0.06 -34.42
CA VAL A 292 19.65 -1.26 -33.96
C VAL A 292 19.66 -2.20 -35.16
N THR A 293 20.82 -2.29 -35.81
CA THR A 293 21.03 -3.17 -36.97
C THR A 293 22.30 -4.00 -36.80
N HIS A 294 22.25 -5.27 -37.21
CA HIS A 294 23.43 -6.12 -37.38
C HIS A 294 23.53 -6.56 -38.84
N ASN A 295 24.69 -6.34 -39.46
CA ASN A 295 24.91 -6.54 -40.90
C ASN A 295 23.85 -5.85 -41.81
N GLY A 296 23.33 -4.69 -41.39
CA GLY A 296 22.33 -3.92 -42.15
C GLY A 296 20.90 -4.44 -42.08
N ILE A 297 20.61 -5.42 -41.22
CA ILE A 297 19.26 -5.97 -40.97
C ILE A 297 18.86 -5.64 -39.53
N LYS A 298 17.59 -5.30 -39.31
CA LYS A 298 17.03 -4.98 -37.97
C LYS A 298 16.81 -6.23 -37.09
N ARG A 299 17.78 -7.13 -37.08
CA ARG A 299 17.75 -8.41 -36.34
C ARG A 299 19.12 -8.67 -35.76
N LEU A 300 19.19 -9.26 -34.57
CA LEU A 300 20.42 -9.58 -33.86
C LEU A 300 20.46 -11.10 -33.60
N PRO A 301 21.65 -11.69 -33.40
CA PRO A 301 21.77 -13.06 -32.93
C PRO A 301 20.87 -13.30 -31.72
N ALA A 302 20.13 -14.41 -31.73
CA ALA A 302 19.43 -14.84 -30.53
C ALA A 302 20.45 -15.33 -29.49
N ASP A 303 20.14 -15.12 -28.22
CA ASP A 303 20.97 -15.58 -27.11
C ASP A 303 20.12 -16.52 -26.23
N TYR A 304 20.44 -17.80 -26.30
CA TYR A 304 19.81 -18.85 -25.52
C TYR A 304 20.74 -19.53 -24.52
N GLU A 305 22.05 -19.29 -24.57
CA GLU A 305 22.99 -20.15 -23.85
C GLU A 305 23.08 -19.87 -22.35
N MET A 306 23.67 -20.82 -21.63
CA MET A 306 24.36 -20.51 -20.39
C MET A 306 25.80 -20.18 -20.77
N ASP A 307 26.23 -18.93 -20.54
CA ASP A 307 27.53 -18.40 -20.91
C ASP A 307 28.67 -19.34 -20.46
N PRO A 308 29.42 -19.92 -21.42
CA PRO A 308 30.50 -20.85 -21.10
C PRO A 308 31.67 -20.19 -20.37
N GLU A 309 31.90 -18.87 -20.50
CA GLU A 309 32.97 -18.18 -19.77
C GLU A 309 32.69 -18.22 -18.27
N LEU A 310 31.48 -17.87 -17.83
CA LEU A 310 31.03 -17.92 -16.44
C LEU A 310 30.91 -19.34 -15.92
N VAL A 311 30.31 -20.26 -16.68
CA VAL A 311 30.15 -21.67 -16.25
C VAL A 311 31.51 -22.32 -15.98
N ASN A 312 32.54 -21.99 -16.77
CA ASN A 312 33.88 -22.55 -16.63
C ASN A 312 34.76 -21.84 -15.58
N LEU A 313 34.30 -20.74 -14.98
CA LEU A 313 35.01 -20.12 -13.85
C LEU A 313 35.05 -21.06 -12.64
N ALA A 314 36.17 -21.04 -11.93
CA ALA A 314 36.40 -21.95 -10.80
C ALA A 314 35.31 -21.80 -9.71
N GLY A 315 34.54 -22.87 -9.50
CA GLY A 315 33.47 -22.95 -8.51
C GLY A 315 32.12 -22.36 -8.95
N GLU A 316 32.04 -21.68 -10.10
CA GLU A 316 30.78 -21.07 -10.56
C GLU A 316 29.77 -22.12 -11.04
N ALA A 317 30.20 -23.19 -11.70
CA ALA A 317 29.31 -24.30 -12.08
C ALA A 317 28.50 -24.86 -10.89
N ASP A 318 29.12 -24.99 -9.72
CA ASP A 318 28.43 -25.47 -8.52
C ASP A 318 27.47 -24.42 -7.95
N ARG A 319 27.87 -23.14 -7.91
CA ARG A 319 27.00 -22.03 -7.47
C ARG A 319 25.79 -21.84 -8.38
N ILE A 320 25.97 -21.95 -9.69
CA ILE A 320 24.89 -21.91 -10.68
C ILE A 320 23.92 -23.05 -10.41
N LYS A 321 24.40 -24.28 -10.23
CA LYS A 321 23.55 -25.43 -9.90
C LYS A 321 22.80 -25.24 -8.59
N GLU A 322 23.45 -24.71 -7.55
CA GLU A 322 22.77 -24.36 -6.30
C GLU A 322 21.63 -23.36 -6.57
N GLY A 323 21.89 -22.31 -7.36
CA GLY A 323 20.90 -21.31 -7.76
C GLY A 323 19.71 -21.89 -8.54
N LEU A 324 19.95 -22.82 -9.45
CA LEU A 324 18.90 -23.53 -10.19
C LEU A 324 17.98 -24.35 -9.26
N LEU A 325 18.44 -24.71 -8.07
CA LEU A 325 17.74 -25.53 -7.07
C LEU A 325 17.14 -24.72 -5.91
N ASP A 326 17.50 -23.44 -5.76
CA ASP A 326 17.24 -22.63 -4.57
C ASP A 326 15.83 -22.00 -4.55
N LEU A 327 15.27 -21.70 -5.73
CA LEU A 327 13.95 -21.12 -5.90
C LEU A 327 12.91 -22.16 -6.35
N PRO A 328 11.61 -21.95 -6.09
CA PRO A 328 10.57 -22.70 -6.78
C PRO A 328 10.72 -22.50 -8.29
N THR A 329 10.45 -23.54 -9.06
CA THR A 329 10.58 -23.53 -10.52
C THR A 329 9.20 -23.53 -11.16
N ILE A 330 8.99 -22.63 -12.12
CA ILE A 330 7.85 -22.66 -13.03
C ILE A 330 8.34 -23.09 -14.41
N SER A 331 7.75 -24.15 -14.95
CA SER A 331 7.98 -24.54 -16.35
C SER A 331 6.80 -24.09 -17.21
N LEU A 332 7.07 -23.32 -18.24
CA LEU A 332 6.11 -22.86 -19.24
C LEU A 332 6.32 -23.67 -20.52
N VAL A 333 5.29 -24.41 -20.92
CA VAL A 333 5.34 -25.31 -22.06
C VAL A 333 4.30 -24.94 -23.10
N THR A 334 4.75 -24.60 -24.29
CA THR A 334 3.91 -24.08 -25.38
C THR A 334 4.47 -24.48 -26.75
N ASP A 335 3.65 -24.39 -27.79
CA ASP A 335 4.16 -24.42 -29.16
C ASP A 335 5.13 -23.25 -29.37
N LEU A 336 6.29 -23.52 -29.98
CA LEU A 336 7.28 -22.49 -30.28
C LEU A 336 6.72 -21.41 -31.20
N GLY A 337 5.80 -21.75 -32.12
CA GLY A 337 5.15 -20.79 -33.00
C GLY A 337 4.34 -19.74 -32.24
N TYR A 338 3.78 -20.08 -31.07
CA TYR A 338 3.05 -19.13 -30.23
C TYR A 338 3.95 -18.05 -29.62
N LEU A 339 5.25 -18.32 -29.47
CA LEU A 339 6.22 -17.32 -28.99
C LEU A 339 6.98 -16.68 -30.15
N PHE A 340 7.45 -17.49 -31.08
CA PHE A 340 8.50 -17.10 -32.03
C PHE A 340 8.03 -17.03 -33.49
N SER A 341 6.73 -17.10 -33.77
CA SER A 341 6.22 -16.79 -35.12
C SER A 341 6.33 -15.29 -35.41
N GLU A 342 6.68 -14.96 -36.65
CA GLU A 342 6.74 -13.58 -37.14
C GLU A 342 5.39 -13.06 -37.66
N SER A 343 4.37 -13.92 -37.65
CA SER A 343 3.03 -13.49 -38.06
C SER A 343 2.54 -12.37 -37.14
N THR A 344 2.04 -11.30 -37.76
CA THR A 344 1.44 -10.14 -37.08
C THR A 344 -0.06 -10.32 -36.88
N ASP A 345 -0.60 -11.49 -37.25
CA ASP A 345 -1.97 -11.86 -37.01
C ASP A 345 -2.23 -11.94 -35.49
N PRO A 346 -3.23 -11.22 -34.98
CA PRO A 346 -3.48 -11.16 -33.55
C PRO A 346 -3.78 -12.52 -32.95
N ASP A 347 -4.50 -13.40 -33.64
CA ASP A 347 -5.00 -14.66 -33.10
C ASP A 347 -3.99 -15.82 -33.25
N THR A 348 -3.09 -15.74 -34.23
CA THR A 348 -2.17 -16.84 -34.60
C THR A 348 -0.69 -16.47 -34.59
N GLY A 349 -0.34 -15.20 -34.43
CA GLY A 349 1.03 -14.69 -34.38
C GLY A 349 1.85 -15.16 -33.18
N GLY A 350 3.18 -15.01 -33.23
CA GLY A 350 4.01 -15.22 -32.04
C GLY A 350 3.91 -14.01 -31.12
N ILE A 351 4.14 -14.18 -29.82
CA ILE A 351 4.08 -13.07 -28.85
C ILE A 351 5.44 -12.58 -28.34
N TYR A 352 6.55 -13.28 -28.64
CA TYR A 352 7.89 -12.98 -28.15
C TYR A 352 8.75 -12.23 -29.19
N LEU A 353 8.80 -12.71 -30.44
CA LEU A 353 9.50 -11.97 -31.50
C LEU A 353 8.71 -10.72 -31.91
N TYR A 354 7.41 -10.90 -32.11
CA TYR A 354 6.48 -9.81 -32.34
C TYR A 354 5.63 -9.62 -31.08
N THR A 355 5.96 -8.63 -30.27
CA THR A 355 5.31 -8.40 -28.98
C THR A 355 3.99 -7.61 -29.09
N GLY A 356 3.42 -7.62 -30.30
CA GLY A 356 2.28 -6.82 -30.75
C GLY A 356 2.62 -5.33 -30.98
N PRO A 357 1.70 -4.52 -31.53
CA PRO A 357 1.82 -3.07 -31.57
C PRO A 357 2.17 -2.38 -30.23
N TYR A 358 2.74 -1.18 -30.32
CA TYR A 358 3.02 -0.35 -29.14
C TYR A 358 1.72 0.20 -28.53
N GLY A 359 1.56 0.18 -27.20
CA GLY A 359 0.40 0.78 -26.51
C GLY A 359 -0.67 -0.19 -25.95
N GLY A 360 -0.55 -1.51 -26.15
CA GLY A 360 -1.32 -2.53 -25.41
C GLY A 360 -2.28 -3.39 -26.25
N PHE A 361 -2.62 -4.59 -25.75
CA PHE A 361 -3.51 -5.56 -26.39
C PHE A 361 -4.64 -6.06 -25.50
N GLY A 362 -5.78 -6.32 -26.16
CA GLY A 362 -6.86 -7.17 -25.67
C GLY A 362 -6.55 -8.67 -25.81
N SER A 363 -7.59 -9.51 -25.73
CA SER A 363 -7.50 -10.98 -25.73
C SER A 363 -6.88 -11.63 -26.97
N GLY A 364 -6.83 -10.94 -28.11
CA GLY A 364 -6.27 -11.51 -29.35
C GLY A 364 -4.82 -12.00 -29.19
N TRP A 365 -3.95 -11.27 -28.48
CA TRP A 365 -2.53 -11.59 -28.32
C TRP A 365 -2.21 -12.51 -27.12
N GLU A 366 -3.12 -13.43 -26.82
CA GLU A 366 -2.99 -14.43 -25.77
C GLU A 366 -2.74 -15.81 -26.39
N ARG A 367 -1.88 -16.63 -25.79
CA ARG A 367 -1.49 -17.93 -26.35
C ARG A 367 -1.64 -19.07 -25.36
N PRO A 368 -2.13 -20.24 -25.79
CA PRO A 368 -2.21 -21.41 -24.91
C PRO A 368 -0.83 -21.79 -24.36
N VAL A 369 -0.75 -22.01 -23.05
CA VAL A 369 0.45 -22.50 -22.36
C VAL A 369 0.06 -23.52 -21.30
N SER A 370 0.88 -24.55 -21.13
CA SER A 370 0.85 -25.42 -19.96
C SER A 370 1.86 -24.90 -18.95
N MET A 371 1.42 -24.57 -17.75
CA MET A 371 2.28 -24.17 -16.63
C MET A 371 2.44 -25.32 -15.65
N GLU A 372 3.68 -25.57 -15.24
CA GLU A 372 4.02 -26.60 -14.26
C GLU A 372 4.71 -25.96 -13.05
N PHE A 373 4.32 -26.40 -11.84
CA PHE A 373 5.06 -26.06 -10.63
C PHE A 373 6.00 -27.19 -10.26
N ILE A 374 7.30 -26.89 -10.21
CA ILE A 374 8.35 -27.81 -9.79
C ILE A 374 8.97 -27.27 -8.51
N LYS A 375 8.94 -28.09 -7.46
CA LYS A 375 9.60 -27.77 -6.20
C LYS A 375 11.11 -27.60 -6.42
N GLY A 376 11.67 -26.47 -5.97
CA GLY A 376 13.12 -26.30 -5.85
C GLY A 376 13.67 -27.24 -4.78
N ALA A 377 14.69 -28.04 -5.10
CA ALA A 377 15.20 -29.08 -4.20
C ALA A 377 15.67 -28.51 -2.84
N ASN A 378 16.18 -27.27 -2.84
CA ASN A 378 16.67 -26.57 -1.65
C ASN A 378 15.80 -25.37 -1.24
N ALA A 379 14.69 -25.14 -1.95
CA ALA A 379 13.82 -24.02 -1.68
C ALA A 379 13.18 -24.17 -0.29
N SER A 380 13.40 -23.17 0.57
CA SER A 380 12.74 -23.06 1.87
C SER A 380 11.27 -22.70 1.65
N LEU A 381 10.48 -23.73 1.34
CA LEU A 381 9.06 -23.60 1.03
C LEU A 381 8.21 -24.03 2.24
N PRO A 382 7.10 -23.33 2.52
CA PRO A 382 6.06 -23.79 3.43
C PRO A 382 5.58 -25.20 3.07
N SER A 383 5.06 -25.96 4.04
CA SER A 383 4.63 -27.36 3.84
C SER A 383 3.63 -27.53 2.70
N TYR A 384 2.65 -26.62 2.58
CA TYR A 384 1.63 -26.67 1.51
C TYR A 384 2.21 -26.48 0.10
N MET A 385 3.39 -25.87 -0.03
CA MET A 385 4.08 -25.73 -1.32
C MET A 385 5.01 -26.91 -1.63
N LYS A 386 5.26 -27.80 -0.65
CA LYS A 386 6.12 -28.97 -0.87
C LYS A 386 5.38 -30.05 -1.66
N GLU A 387 4.07 -30.15 -1.49
CA GLU A 387 3.15 -31.05 -2.19
C GLU A 387 1.94 -30.24 -2.66
N PRO A 388 2.10 -29.41 -3.72
CA PRO A 388 1.03 -28.51 -4.16
C PRO A 388 -0.19 -29.31 -4.64
N ALA A 389 -1.39 -28.76 -4.40
CA ALA A 389 -2.65 -29.36 -4.81
C ALA A 389 -2.77 -29.56 -6.34
N PHE A 390 -1.99 -28.82 -7.13
CA PHE A 390 -1.82 -29.00 -8.58
C PHE A 390 -0.33 -29.12 -8.91
N SER A 391 0.00 -29.84 -9.99
CA SER A 391 1.36 -29.90 -10.54
C SER A 391 1.46 -29.38 -11.97
N GLN A 392 0.32 -29.31 -12.68
CA GLN A 392 0.14 -28.71 -14.01
C GLN A 392 -1.18 -27.93 -14.04
N ILE A 393 -1.19 -26.80 -14.73
CA ILE A 393 -2.40 -26.07 -15.12
C ILE A 393 -2.23 -25.48 -16.52
N ASP A 394 -3.26 -25.59 -17.35
CA ASP A 394 -3.29 -24.95 -18.67
C ASP A 394 -3.93 -23.56 -18.55
N ALA A 395 -3.37 -22.58 -19.26
CA ALA A 395 -3.71 -21.17 -19.14
C ALA A 395 -3.38 -20.40 -20.44
N GLY A 396 -3.75 -19.12 -20.48
CA GLY A 396 -3.33 -18.17 -21.50
C GLY A 396 -2.06 -17.42 -21.09
N LEU A 397 -1.13 -17.23 -22.03
CA LEU A 397 0.08 -16.44 -21.86
C LEU A 397 0.00 -15.18 -22.72
N ARG A 398 0.28 -14.02 -22.11
CA ARG A 398 0.32 -12.72 -22.79
C ARG A 398 1.55 -11.93 -22.38
N MET A 399 2.02 -11.04 -23.23
CA MET A 399 3.10 -10.12 -22.88
C MET A 399 2.66 -9.04 -21.89
N GLN A 400 3.53 -8.69 -20.94
CA GLN A 400 3.32 -7.61 -19.97
C GLN A 400 4.29 -6.44 -20.24
N GLY A 401 3.81 -5.21 -20.06
CA GLY A 401 4.64 -4.00 -20.04
C GLY A 401 4.46 -3.13 -21.29
N GLN A 402 5.37 -2.18 -21.50
CA GLN A 402 5.42 -1.35 -22.70
C GLN A 402 6.82 -1.42 -23.32
N ALA A 403 7.73 -0.54 -22.91
CA ALA A 403 9.11 -0.52 -23.41
C ALA A 403 9.88 -1.83 -23.13
N SER A 404 9.55 -2.52 -22.03
CA SER A 404 10.15 -3.79 -21.63
C SER A 404 9.83 -4.97 -22.57
N ARG A 405 8.86 -4.82 -23.47
CA ARG A 405 8.52 -5.80 -24.51
C ARG A 405 9.30 -5.61 -25.80
N LEU A 406 10.11 -4.56 -25.91
CA LEU A 406 10.93 -4.32 -27.09
C LEU A 406 12.24 -5.09 -26.92
N ASN A 407 12.51 -6.06 -27.80
CA ASN A 407 13.67 -6.95 -27.69
C ASN A 407 15.01 -6.19 -27.66
N GLU A 408 15.11 -5.08 -28.40
CA GLU A 408 16.29 -4.22 -28.41
C GLU A 408 16.54 -3.54 -27.04
N LYS A 409 15.48 -3.40 -26.25
CA LYS A 409 15.43 -2.69 -24.98
C LYS A 409 15.55 -3.64 -23.78
N ASN A 410 14.87 -4.77 -23.82
CA ASN A 410 15.07 -5.85 -22.89
C ASN A 410 14.67 -7.17 -23.56
N PRO A 411 15.62 -8.04 -23.93
CA PRO A 411 15.31 -9.31 -24.57
C PRO A 411 14.68 -10.33 -23.63
N LYS A 412 14.69 -10.10 -22.31
CA LYS A 412 14.03 -10.94 -21.31
C LYS A 412 12.68 -10.33 -20.94
N HIS A 413 11.60 -10.86 -21.50
CA HIS A 413 10.28 -10.22 -21.39
C HIS A 413 9.45 -10.67 -20.19
N SER A 414 8.64 -9.75 -19.66
CA SER A 414 7.61 -10.07 -18.66
C SER A 414 6.35 -10.65 -19.32
N PHE A 415 5.66 -11.53 -18.60
CA PHE A 415 4.40 -12.14 -19.04
C PHE A 415 3.25 -11.92 -18.07
N ILE A 416 2.03 -12.13 -18.54
CA ILE A 416 0.84 -12.35 -17.72
C ILE A 416 0.35 -13.76 -18.02
N MET A 417 0.20 -14.56 -16.98
CA MET A 417 -0.58 -15.79 -17.00
C MET A 417 -2.04 -15.44 -16.76
N VAL A 418 -2.94 -15.94 -17.61
CA VAL A 418 -4.37 -15.64 -17.59
C VAL A 418 -5.15 -16.96 -17.46
N PHE A 419 -5.93 -17.09 -16.40
CA PHE A 419 -6.73 -18.28 -16.12
C PHE A 419 -8.15 -18.08 -16.62
N LYS A 420 -8.59 -18.94 -17.55
CA LYS A 420 -9.89 -18.88 -18.21
C LYS A 420 -10.32 -20.27 -18.64
N GLU A 421 -11.63 -20.46 -18.67
CA GLU A 421 -12.30 -21.69 -19.12
C GLU A 421 -11.85 -22.17 -20.52
N GLU A 422 -11.46 -21.25 -21.41
CA GLU A 422 -10.99 -21.58 -22.75
C GLU A 422 -9.67 -22.39 -22.77
N TYR A 423 -8.87 -22.30 -21.69
CA TYR A 423 -7.61 -23.04 -21.56
C TYR A 423 -7.65 -24.09 -20.44
N GLY A 424 -8.34 -23.79 -19.34
CA GLY A 424 -8.29 -24.57 -18.11
C GLY A 424 -9.19 -23.96 -17.02
N PRO A 425 -8.85 -24.12 -15.73
CA PRO A 425 -9.59 -23.45 -14.65
C PRO A 425 -9.64 -21.92 -14.83
N LYS A 426 -10.77 -21.28 -14.46
CA LYS A 426 -10.96 -19.82 -14.48
C LYS A 426 -10.11 -19.07 -13.44
N LYS A 427 -9.66 -19.76 -12.40
CA LYS A 427 -8.85 -19.21 -11.32
C LYS A 427 -7.75 -20.18 -10.97
N TRP A 428 -6.58 -19.63 -10.72
CA TRP A 428 -5.59 -20.24 -9.85
C TRP A 428 -6.15 -20.30 -8.44
N ASN A 429 -6.12 -21.47 -7.80
CA ASN A 429 -6.48 -21.61 -6.39
C ASN A 429 -5.31 -22.28 -5.64
N PHE A 430 -4.32 -21.46 -5.26
CA PHE A 430 -3.18 -21.88 -4.47
C PHE A 430 -2.50 -20.67 -3.81
N PRO A 431 -2.13 -20.74 -2.51
CA PRO A 431 -1.56 -19.60 -1.76
C PRO A 431 -0.12 -19.27 -2.18
N LEU A 432 0.05 -18.70 -3.38
CA LEU A 432 1.35 -18.45 -4.01
C LEU A 432 2.22 -17.48 -3.18
N TYR A 433 1.62 -16.54 -2.47
CA TYR A 433 2.37 -15.47 -1.78
C TYR A 433 2.62 -15.73 -0.30
N GLY A 434 2.04 -16.79 0.27
CA GLY A 434 2.06 -17.03 1.71
C GLY A 434 0.66 -17.23 2.28
N GLU A 435 0.60 -17.71 3.51
CA GLU A 435 -0.64 -17.69 4.29
C GLU A 435 -1.07 -16.24 4.56
N GLY A 436 -2.37 -15.96 4.52
CA GLY A 436 -2.92 -14.61 4.71
C GLY A 436 -2.93 -13.73 3.45
N PHE A 437 -2.49 -14.24 2.31
CA PHE A 437 -2.65 -13.60 1.00
C PHE A 437 -3.67 -14.33 0.15
N ASN A 438 -4.12 -13.65 -0.91
CA ASN A 438 -5.12 -14.19 -1.82
C ASN A 438 -4.63 -15.48 -2.48
N ALA A 439 -5.35 -16.58 -2.26
CA ALA A 439 -5.09 -17.87 -2.89
C ALA A 439 -5.77 -17.98 -4.27
N GLU A 440 -6.79 -17.16 -4.53
CA GLU A 440 -7.61 -17.22 -5.73
C GLU A 440 -7.32 -16.09 -6.71
N GLN A 441 -6.74 -16.40 -7.87
CA GLN A 441 -6.33 -15.38 -8.84
C GLN A 441 -6.66 -15.77 -10.26
N ASN A 442 -7.22 -14.85 -11.05
CA ASN A 442 -7.42 -15.09 -12.48
C ASN A 442 -6.21 -14.65 -13.33
N LYS A 443 -5.24 -13.92 -12.73
CA LYS A 443 -4.03 -13.44 -13.41
C LYS A 443 -2.82 -13.45 -12.48
N ILE A 444 -1.67 -13.86 -13.01
CA ILE A 444 -0.36 -13.75 -12.33
C ILE A 444 0.62 -13.08 -13.29
N ILE A 445 1.31 -12.04 -12.82
CA ILE A 445 2.32 -11.35 -13.63
C ILE A 445 3.69 -11.99 -13.37
N PHE A 446 4.36 -12.44 -14.41
CA PHE A 446 5.74 -12.89 -14.38
C PHE A 446 6.62 -11.69 -14.73
N ARG A 447 7.16 -11.00 -13.71
CA ARG A 447 8.05 -9.86 -13.92
C ARG A 447 9.48 -10.34 -14.16
N ALA A 448 10.02 -10.02 -15.33
CA ALA A 448 11.38 -10.37 -15.73
C ALA A 448 12.48 -9.51 -15.06
N GLY A 449 12.09 -8.34 -14.53
CA GLY A 449 13.00 -7.27 -14.11
C GLY A 449 13.46 -6.46 -15.32
N PHE A 450 12.90 -5.25 -15.49
CA PHE A 450 13.23 -4.39 -16.63
C PHE A 450 14.26 -3.32 -16.25
N GLY A 451 13.94 -2.43 -15.31
CA GLY A 451 14.89 -1.49 -14.71
C GLY A 451 15.88 -2.20 -13.79
N ASN A 452 17.10 -1.68 -13.68
CA ASN A 452 18.16 -2.22 -12.82
C ASN A 452 18.36 -3.75 -12.98
N SER A 453 18.50 -4.18 -14.24
CA SER A 453 18.83 -5.54 -14.65
C SER A 453 19.96 -5.55 -15.70
N TRP A 454 20.67 -6.68 -15.83
CA TRP A 454 21.81 -6.80 -16.75
C TRP A 454 21.40 -6.84 -18.23
N THR A 455 20.14 -7.15 -18.51
CA THR A 455 19.58 -7.15 -19.87
C THR A 455 19.08 -5.78 -20.33
N HIS A 456 19.04 -4.77 -19.45
CA HIS A 456 18.56 -3.43 -19.79
C HIS A 456 19.47 -2.75 -20.82
N TRP A 457 18.93 -1.87 -21.67
CA TRP A 457 19.70 -1.20 -22.73
C TRP A 457 20.63 -0.10 -22.20
N SER A 458 20.26 0.52 -21.08
CA SER A 458 21.02 1.62 -20.48
C SER A 458 22.17 1.07 -19.64
N HIS A 459 23.36 1.61 -19.87
CA HIS A 459 24.56 1.22 -19.12
C HIS A 459 24.46 1.55 -17.63
N SER A 460 23.87 2.70 -17.27
CA SER A 460 23.73 3.10 -15.87
C SER A 460 22.88 2.13 -15.07
N ASP A 461 21.73 1.71 -15.62
CA ASP A 461 20.83 0.73 -14.98
C ASP A 461 21.54 -0.62 -14.77
N ARG A 462 22.30 -1.10 -15.76
CA ARG A 462 23.02 -2.37 -15.64
C ARG A 462 24.03 -2.36 -14.49
N LEU A 463 24.73 -1.25 -14.26
CA LEU A 463 25.67 -1.10 -13.13
C LEU A 463 24.97 -1.11 -11.77
N MET A 464 23.70 -0.74 -11.72
CA MET A 464 22.91 -0.62 -10.49
C MET A 464 22.05 -1.85 -10.19
N SER A 465 22.24 -2.91 -10.98
CA SER A 465 21.34 -4.06 -11.00
C SER A 465 21.09 -4.69 -9.65
N SER A 466 19.81 -4.88 -9.33
CA SER A 466 19.36 -5.41 -8.04
C SER A 466 18.18 -6.39 -8.17
N TYR A 467 17.41 -6.37 -9.25
CA TYR A 467 16.28 -7.29 -9.49
C TYR A 467 15.15 -7.29 -8.44
N HIS A 468 15.22 -6.48 -7.37
CA HIS A 468 14.27 -6.53 -6.25
C HIS A 468 13.80 -5.17 -5.72
N SER A 469 14.18 -4.05 -6.34
CA SER A 469 13.75 -2.70 -5.92
C SER A 469 12.23 -2.52 -5.88
N ASP A 470 11.51 -3.04 -6.89
CA ASP A 470 10.03 -2.96 -6.93
C ASP A 470 9.38 -3.79 -5.80
N ILE A 471 9.89 -5.00 -5.55
CA ILE A 471 9.41 -5.86 -4.46
C ILE A 471 9.69 -5.21 -3.11
N TRP A 472 10.89 -4.67 -2.91
CA TRP A 472 11.25 -3.95 -1.69
C TRP A 472 10.29 -2.79 -1.43
N THR A 473 9.97 -2.00 -2.46
CA THR A 473 9.03 -0.88 -2.31
C THR A 473 7.64 -1.35 -1.89
N LYS A 474 7.15 -2.44 -2.50
CA LYS A 474 5.86 -3.06 -2.13
C LYS A 474 5.87 -3.60 -0.69
N ASP A 475 6.95 -4.26 -0.29
CA ASP A 475 7.13 -4.78 1.07
C ASP A 475 7.13 -3.65 2.10
N VAL A 476 7.89 -2.59 1.83
CA VAL A 476 7.98 -1.42 2.71
C VAL A 476 6.62 -0.74 2.83
N GLN A 477 5.88 -0.58 1.72
CA GLN A 477 4.53 -0.03 1.77
C GLN A 477 3.61 -0.86 2.68
N ARG A 478 3.69 -2.19 2.62
CA ARG A 478 2.94 -3.07 3.54
C ARG A 478 3.43 -2.96 4.99
N ALA A 479 4.74 -2.89 5.21
CA ALA A 479 5.31 -2.70 6.54
C ALA A 479 4.92 -1.35 7.16
N MET A 480 4.64 -0.33 6.34
CA MET A 480 4.08 0.96 6.77
C MET A 480 2.59 0.88 7.14
N GLY A 481 1.93 -0.26 6.92
CA GLY A 481 0.54 -0.55 7.28
C GLY A 481 -0.46 -0.38 6.13
N HIS A 482 -0.01 -0.32 4.88
CA HIS A 482 -0.86 -0.03 3.72
C HIS A 482 -0.99 -1.23 2.77
N PRO A 483 -2.08 -1.35 1.99
CA PRO A 483 -2.15 -2.38 0.96
C PRO A 483 -1.09 -2.15 -0.13
N SER A 484 -0.51 -3.23 -0.62
CA SER A 484 0.34 -3.26 -1.80
C SER A 484 0.32 -4.66 -2.41
N SER A 485 0.61 -4.80 -3.71
CA SER A 485 0.69 -6.11 -4.37
C SER A 485 1.83 -6.96 -3.79
N ASN A 486 1.65 -8.28 -3.73
CA ASN A 486 2.68 -9.20 -3.27
C ASN A 486 3.52 -9.76 -4.43
N SER A 487 4.72 -10.26 -4.10
CA SER A 487 5.59 -10.90 -5.07
C SER A 487 6.41 -12.06 -4.51
N ARG A 488 6.74 -13.04 -5.36
CA ARG A 488 7.58 -14.19 -5.05
C ARG A 488 8.55 -14.49 -6.20
N PHE A 489 9.82 -14.71 -5.86
CA PHE A 489 10.82 -15.14 -6.84
C PHE A 489 10.66 -16.61 -7.24
N CYS A 490 10.89 -16.89 -8.52
CA CYS A 490 10.95 -18.25 -9.07
C CYS A 490 11.99 -18.34 -10.19
N ASN A 491 12.49 -19.56 -10.42
CA ASN A 491 13.20 -19.91 -11.65
C ASN A 491 12.18 -20.21 -12.75
N VAL A 492 12.33 -19.64 -13.94
CA VAL A 492 11.45 -19.91 -15.08
C VAL A 492 12.18 -20.72 -16.15
N TYR A 493 11.51 -21.76 -16.64
CA TYR A 493 11.90 -22.50 -17.82
C TYR A 493 10.86 -22.32 -18.92
N ILE A 494 11.29 -22.12 -20.17
CA ILE A 494 10.40 -22.09 -21.33
C ILE A 494 10.78 -23.27 -22.23
N ASN A 495 9.85 -24.21 -22.44
CA ASN A 495 10.07 -25.44 -23.21
C ASN A 495 11.38 -26.17 -22.83
N GLY A 496 11.68 -26.23 -21.54
CA GLY A 496 12.87 -26.90 -21.00
C GLY A 496 14.16 -26.08 -21.00
N LEU A 497 14.19 -24.88 -21.59
CA LEU A 497 15.34 -23.97 -21.49
C LEU A 497 15.20 -23.08 -20.25
N PHE A 498 16.27 -22.93 -19.48
CA PHE A 498 16.33 -21.97 -18.38
C PHE A 498 16.28 -20.56 -18.95
N TRP A 499 15.32 -19.78 -18.46
CA TRP A 499 15.07 -18.40 -18.93
C TRP A 499 15.46 -17.35 -17.89
N GLY A 500 15.82 -17.75 -16.67
CA GLY A 500 16.23 -16.83 -15.61
C GLY A 500 15.24 -16.72 -14.45
N ILE A 501 15.55 -15.81 -13.55
CA ILE A 501 14.76 -15.50 -12.35
C ILE A 501 13.62 -14.55 -12.72
N TYR A 502 12.42 -14.84 -12.24
CA TYR A 502 11.27 -13.95 -12.36
C TYR A 502 10.68 -13.66 -10.99
N ALA A 503 10.03 -12.51 -10.85
CA ALA A 503 9.17 -12.20 -9.73
C ALA A 503 7.70 -12.38 -10.16
N LEU A 504 7.05 -13.41 -9.63
CA LEU A 504 5.61 -13.57 -9.74
C LEU A 504 4.97 -12.46 -8.92
N SER A 505 4.11 -11.63 -9.50
CA SER A 505 3.49 -10.47 -8.86
C SER A 505 1.99 -10.48 -9.08
N GLU A 506 1.25 -10.06 -8.06
CA GLU A 506 -0.17 -9.76 -8.20
C GLU A 506 -0.37 -8.59 -9.17
N ARG A 507 -1.51 -8.57 -9.85
CA ARG A 507 -1.93 -7.46 -10.70
C ARG A 507 -2.83 -6.53 -9.90
N LEU A 508 -2.58 -5.22 -9.97
CA LEU A 508 -3.45 -4.22 -9.37
C LEU A 508 -4.66 -3.95 -10.28
N ASP A 509 -5.69 -4.77 -10.15
CA ASP A 509 -6.97 -4.67 -10.83
C ASP A 509 -8.14 -4.90 -9.85
N LYS A 510 -9.37 -4.94 -10.34
CA LYS A 510 -10.58 -5.20 -9.52
C LYS A 510 -10.51 -6.52 -8.72
N ASP A 511 -9.80 -7.54 -9.21
CA ASP A 511 -9.68 -8.84 -8.55
C ASP A 511 -8.79 -8.72 -7.30
N TYR A 512 -7.68 -7.97 -7.42
CA TYR A 512 -6.89 -7.57 -6.25
C TYR A 512 -7.71 -6.71 -5.29
N ALA A 513 -8.47 -5.74 -5.81
CA ALA A 513 -9.27 -4.85 -4.98
C ALA A 513 -10.31 -5.62 -4.14
N GLN A 514 -11.04 -6.55 -4.76
CA GLN A 514 -11.97 -7.45 -4.06
C GLN A 514 -11.27 -8.26 -2.96
N ALA A 515 -10.10 -8.83 -3.26
CA ALA A 515 -9.39 -9.71 -2.34
C ALA A 515 -8.87 -8.99 -1.07
N TYR A 516 -8.57 -7.69 -1.16
CA TYR A 516 -7.87 -6.97 -0.08
C TYR A 516 -8.62 -5.76 0.48
N LEU A 517 -9.60 -5.21 -0.24
CA LEU A 517 -10.19 -3.89 0.08
C LEU A 517 -11.69 -3.95 0.36
N ASN A 518 -12.26 -5.15 0.55
CA ASN A 518 -13.68 -5.42 0.85
C ASN A 518 -14.66 -4.85 -0.20
N GLY A 519 -15.45 -5.71 -0.83
CA GLY A 519 -16.46 -5.30 -1.82
C GLY A 519 -16.52 -6.27 -2.99
N GLU A 520 -17.39 -6.00 -3.94
CA GLU A 520 -17.52 -6.79 -5.17
C GLU A 520 -16.71 -6.17 -6.32
N GLU A 521 -16.35 -6.96 -7.32
CA GLU A 521 -15.58 -6.52 -8.50
C GLU A 521 -16.11 -5.22 -9.13
N ALA A 522 -17.43 -5.05 -9.19
CA ALA A 522 -18.09 -3.90 -9.81
C ALA A 522 -17.99 -2.60 -8.98
N ASP A 523 -17.66 -2.71 -7.69
CA ASP A 523 -17.60 -1.59 -6.75
C ASP A 523 -16.36 -0.73 -6.97
N PHE A 524 -15.34 -1.25 -7.63
CA PHE A 524 -14.02 -0.61 -7.70
C PHE A 524 -13.82 0.22 -8.97
N ASP A 525 -13.17 1.36 -8.77
CA ASP A 525 -12.48 2.13 -9.81
C ASP A 525 -10.96 1.95 -9.60
N VAL A 526 -10.26 1.55 -10.66
CA VAL A 526 -8.80 1.36 -10.65
C VAL A 526 -8.18 2.19 -11.77
N VAL A 527 -7.35 3.16 -11.40
CA VAL A 527 -6.64 4.06 -12.32
C VAL A 527 -5.15 3.91 -12.10
N LYS A 528 -4.37 3.84 -13.19
CA LYS A 528 -2.93 3.56 -13.15
C LYS A 528 -2.17 4.46 -14.12
N ASP A 529 -0.91 4.78 -13.83
CA ASP A 529 0.04 5.52 -14.69
C ASP A 529 -0.36 6.97 -15.00
N ASN A 530 -1.51 7.21 -15.61
CA ASN A 530 -2.04 8.55 -15.84
C ASN A 530 -3.56 8.57 -15.68
N ALA A 531 -4.15 9.76 -15.55
CA ALA A 531 -5.58 9.91 -15.28
C ALA A 531 -6.51 9.34 -16.36
N SER A 532 -6.03 9.04 -17.58
CA SER A 532 -6.84 8.43 -18.66
C SER A 532 -6.72 6.91 -18.70
N SER A 533 -5.74 6.34 -18.01
CA SER A 533 -5.45 4.91 -17.97
C SER A 533 -6.29 4.21 -16.89
N VAL A 534 -7.52 3.87 -17.27
CA VAL A 534 -8.47 3.10 -16.44
C VAL A 534 -8.18 1.61 -16.63
N VAL A 535 -7.88 0.91 -15.54
CA VAL A 535 -7.75 -0.55 -15.52
C VAL A 535 -9.13 -1.17 -15.36
N ASP A 536 -9.93 -0.67 -14.41
CA ASP A 536 -11.30 -1.11 -14.13
C ASP A 536 -12.18 0.07 -13.70
N GLY A 537 -13.49 -0.02 -13.96
CA GLY A 537 -14.46 1.00 -13.56
C GLY A 537 -14.35 2.30 -14.37
N THR A 538 -14.25 3.44 -13.69
CA THR A 538 -14.16 4.78 -14.31
C THR A 538 -13.07 5.64 -13.64
N ASN A 539 -12.74 6.80 -14.24
CA ASN A 539 -11.85 7.80 -13.64
C ASN A 539 -12.58 9.06 -13.13
N GLN A 540 -13.91 9.02 -12.98
CA GLN A 540 -14.69 10.21 -12.63
C GLN A 540 -14.34 10.75 -11.24
N THR A 541 -14.28 9.88 -10.23
CA THR A 541 -13.91 10.25 -8.86
C THR A 541 -12.48 10.77 -8.78
N TRP A 542 -11.55 10.16 -9.54
CA TRP A 542 -10.17 10.65 -9.60
C TRP A 542 -10.10 12.07 -10.17
N LYS A 543 -10.81 12.33 -11.27
CA LYS A 543 -10.92 13.68 -11.86
C LYS A 543 -11.52 14.69 -10.88
N GLN A 544 -12.49 14.28 -10.06
CA GLN A 544 -13.04 15.13 -9.00
C GLN A 544 -11.98 15.50 -7.96
N VAL A 545 -11.18 14.54 -7.48
CA VAL A 545 -10.08 14.79 -6.52
C VAL A 545 -9.08 15.78 -7.10
N VAL A 546 -8.63 15.56 -8.33
CA VAL A 546 -7.67 16.45 -8.99
C VAL A 546 -8.25 17.85 -9.20
N ALA A 547 -9.53 17.96 -9.58
CA ALA A 547 -10.20 19.25 -9.72
C ALA A 547 -10.28 20.01 -8.38
N MET A 548 -10.59 19.31 -7.28
CA MET A 548 -10.59 19.89 -5.94
C MET A 548 -9.18 20.32 -5.52
N ALA A 549 -8.16 19.53 -5.81
CA ALA A 549 -6.77 19.90 -5.56
C ALA A 549 -6.39 21.19 -6.31
N ASN A 550 -6.72 21.26 -7.60
CA ASN A 550 -6.45 22.41 -8.45
C ASN A 550 -7.24 23.67 -8.07
N ALA A 551 -8.39 23.53 -7.42
CA ALA A 551 -9.15 24.64 -6.86
C ALA A 551 -8.50 25.24 -5.59
N GLY A 552 -7.52 24.54 -4.99
CA GLY A 552 -6.78 24.96 -3.81
C GLY A 552 -7.27 24.27 -2.53
N LEU A 553 -6.32 23.80 -1.72
CA LEU A 553 -6.59 23.03 -0.50
C LEU A 553 -6.05 23.69 0.78
N THR A 554 -5.72 24.97 0.76
CA THR A 554 -5.12 25.68 1.90
C THR A 554 -5.99 25.68 3.16
N THR A 555 -7.32 25.75 3.01
CA THR A 555 -8.26 25.82 4.14
C THR A 555 -8.61 24.46 4.72
N ASP A 556 -8.82 24.38 6.04
CA ASP A 556 -9.22 23.13 6.69
C ASP A 556 -10.58 22.63 6.19
N ALA A 557 -11.50 23.52 5.81
CA ALA A 557 -12.77 23.11 5.20
C ALA A 557 -12.56 22.32 3.91
N ALA A 558 -11.62 22.73 3.06
CA ALA A 558 -11.30 22.02 1.81
C ALA A 558 -10.58 20.70 2.08
N TYR A 559 -9.63 20.69 3.02
CA TYR A 559 -8.95 19.49 3.50
C TYR A 559 -9.93 18.45 4.06
N GLN A 560 -10.80 18.86 4.99
CA GLN A 560 -11.80 17.99 5.61
C GLN A 560 -12.83 17.49 4.59
N ARG A 561 -13.16 18.30 3.57
CA ARG A 561 -14.07 17.86 2.50
C ARG A 561 -13.52 16.66 1.73
N LEU A 562 -12.22 16.57 1.47
CA LEU A 562 -11.61 15.39 0.83
C LEU A 562 -11.69 14.14 1.71
N ARG A 563 -11.70 14.30 3.04
CA ARG A 563 -11.85 13.19 4.01
C ARG A 563 -13.31 12.76 4.24
N GLY A 564 -14.28 13.44 3.62
CA GLY A 564 -15.71 13.23 3.88
C GLY A 564 -16.20 13.86 5.18
N ASN A 565 -15.51 14.88 5.69
CA ASN A 565 -15.82 15.52 6.97
C ASN A 565 -16.41 16.92 6.80
N ASN A 566 -17.11 17.39 7.83
CA ASN A 566 -17.45 18.79 8.01
C ASN A 566 -16.20 19.65 8.25
N PRO A 567 -16.28 20.99 8.10
CA PRO A 567 -15.16 21.89 8.42
C PRO A 567 -14.64 21.75 9.85
N ASP A 568 -15.46 21.30 10.80
CA ASP A 568 -15.07 21.01 12.20
C ASP A 568 -14.37 19.66 12.39
N GLY A 569 -14.08 18.93 11.30
CA GLY A 569 -13.39 17.65 11.29
C GLY A 569 -14.27 16.43 11.62
N ARG A 570 -15.56 16.62 11.96
CA ARG A 570 -16.47 15.50 12.23
C ARG A 570 -16.96 14.87 10.93
N ARG A 571 -17.12 13.54 10.91
CA ARG A 571 -17.63 12.81 9.74
C ARG A 571 -18.98 13.35 9.30
N ASN A 572 -19.14 13.63 8.00
CA ASN A 572 -20.40 14.06 7.42
C ASN A 572 -20.97 12.94 6.53
N PRO A 573 -22.12 12.33 6.88
CA PRO A 573 -22.74 11.29 6.06
C PRO A 573 -23.11 11.73 4.63
N ALA A 574 -23.26 13.03 4.38
CA ALA A 574 -23.53 13.58 3.05
C ALA A 574 -22.26 13.76 2.19
N TYR A 575 -21.07 13.67 2.79
CA TYR A 575 -19.80 13.80 2.08
C TYR A 575 -19.11 12.45 1.98
N THR A 576 -19.12 11.90 0.78
CA THR A 576 -18.30 10.74 0.44
C THR A 576 -16.81 11.09 0.62
N PRO A 577 -16.04 10.27 1.36
CA PRO A 577 -14.59 10.37 1.41
C PRO A 577 -13.99 10.11 0.05
N LEU A 578 -12.94 10.86 -0.25
CA LEU A 578 -12.30 10.84 -1.56
C LEU A 578 -10.83 10.46 -1.45
N VAL A 579 -10.13 10.80 -0.37
CA VAL A 579 -8.68 10.54 -0.23
C VAL A 579 -8.37 10.04 1.17
N ASP A 580 -7.74 8.87 1.25
CA ASP A 580 -7.10 8.39 2.48
C ASP A 580 -5.80 9.19 2.69
N MET A 581 -5.82 10.11 3.66
CA MET A 581 -4.73 11.09 3.85
C MET A 581 -3.48 10.44 4.43
N GLU A 582 -3.65 9.47 5.32
CA GLU A 582 -2.59 8.71 5.94
C GLU A 582 -1.88 7.82 4.91
N ASN A 583 -2.65 7.17 4.04
CA ASN A 583 -2.10 6.38 2.93
C ASN A 583 -1.40 7.25 1.88
N LEU A 584 -1.99 8.39 1.49
CA LEU A 584 -1.33 9.35 0.58
C LEU A 584 -0.01 9.87 1.18
N ALA A 585 -0.02 10.29 2.44
CA ALA A 585 1.17 10.81 3.11
C ALA A 585 2.31 9.78 3.13
N ASP A 586 2.01 8.53 3.47
CA ASP A 586 3.00 7.46 3.52
C ASP A 586 3.47 7.01 2.13
N TYR A 587 2.57 6.94 1.16
CA TYR A 587 2.89 6.66 -0.24
C TYR A 587 3.87 7.71 -0.80
N MET A 588 3.61 8.99 -0.54
CA MET A 588 4.50 10.09 -0.96
C MET A 588 5.83 10.03 -0.21
N LEU A 589 5.81 9.78 1.10
CA LEU A 589 7.02 9.62 1.91
C LEU A 589 7.91 8.49 1.38
N LEU A 590 7.32 7.36 0.99
CA LEU A 590 8.06 6.23 0.44
C LEU A 590 8.68 6.56 -0.92
N ASN A 591 7.95 7.21 -1.84
CA ASN A 591 8.52 7.63 -3.12
C ASN A 591 9.63 8.66 -2.96
N PHE A 592 9.52 9.55 -1.96
CA PHE A 592 10.59 10.47 -1.60
C PHE A 592 11.80 9.73 -1.02
N TYR A 593 11.59 8.86 -0.04
CA TYR A 593 12.66 8.06 0.56
C TYR A 593 13.39 7.22 -0.48
N ALA A 594 12.65 6.53 -1.35
CA ALA A 594 13.22 5.67 -2.36
C ALA A 594 13.92 6.46 -3.48
N GLY A 595 13.66 7.77 -3.60
CA GLY A 595 14.21 8.60 -4.66
C GLY A 595 13.68 8.19 -6.04
N ASN A 596 12.37 7.90 -6.12
CA ASN A 596 11.75 7.43 -7.34
C ASN A 596 11.74 8.52 -8.43
N THR A 597 12.65 8.40 -9.39
CA THR A 597 12.87 9.43 -10.44
C THR A 597 12.08 9.18 -11.71
N ASP A 598 11.63 7.95 -11.93
CA ASP A 598 10.73 7.55 -13.03
C ASP A 598 9.26 7.54 -12.59
N TRP A 599 8.95 8.31 -11.53
CA TRP A 599 7.63 8.51 -10.97
C TRP A 599 7.28 10.00 -10.98
N ASP A 600 6.22 10.33 -11.70
CA ASP A 600 4.86 10.52 -11.14
C ASP A 600 3.83 10.64 -12.29
N ASP A 601 4.31 10.78 -13.53
CA ASP A 601 3.54 10.76 -14.77
C ASP A 601 3.22 9.33 -15.28
N HIS A 602 3.85 8.32 -14.65
CA HIS A 602 3.65 6.88 -14.78
C HIS A 602 3.95 6.18 -13.43
N ASN A 603 3.79 4.85 -13.35
CA ASN A 603 4.29 4.02 -12.24
C ASN A 603 3.59 4.24 -10.88
N TRP A 604 2.27 4.44 -10.93
CA TRP A 604 1.40 4.49 -9.74
C TRP A 604 0.05 3.86 -10.03
N ALA A 605 -0.62 3.39 -8.98
CA ALA A 605 -2.02 2.95 -9.06
C ALA A 605 -2.83 3.57 -7.92
N VAL A 606 -4.09 3.92 -8.20
CA VAL A 606 -5.07 4.31 -7.19
C VAL A 606 -6.31 3.44 -7.31
N ILE A 607 -6.82 3.00 -6.17
CA ILE A 607 -8.01 2.13 -6.09
C ILE A 607 -9.05 2.79 -5.19
N TYR A 608 -10.30 2.84 -5.66
CA TYR A 608 -11.43 3.42 -4.94
C TYR A 608 -12.63 2.50 -4.95
N ASN A 609 -13.19 2.23 -3.77
CA ASN A 609 -14.47 1.55 -3.63
C ASN A 609 -15.60 2.59 -3.67
N LYS A 610 -16.47 2.52 -4.68
CA LYS A 610 -17.59 3.47 -4.87
C LYS A 610 -18.76 3.22 -3.91
N VAL A 611 -18.89 2.01 -3.39
CA VAL A 611 -20.00 1.58 -2.53
C VAL A 611 -19.64 1.73 -1.05
N GLN A 612 -18.44 1.28 -0.69
CA GLN A 612 -17.87 1.38 0.66
C GLN A 612 -16.53 2.13 0.59
N PRO A 613 -16.54 3.46 0.41
CA PRO A 613 -15.33 4.23 0.17
C PRO A 613 -14.38 4.30 1.36
N ASP A 614 -14.73 3.78 2.54
CA ASP A 614 -13.94 3.84 3.77
C ASP A 614 -13.41 5.28 4.07
N ASN A 615 -12.13 5.50 3.73
CA ASN A 615 -11.39 6.75 3.83
C ASN A 615 -11.15 7.45 2.48
N GLY A 616 -11.35 6.77 1.35
CA GLY A 616 -11.16 7.31 0.00
C GLY A 616 -10.25 6.45 -0.89
N PHE A 617 -9.64 7.08 -1.90
CA PHE A 617 -8.62 6.45 -2.75
C PHE A 617 -7.45 5.96 -1.90
N ARG A 618 -7.01 4.73 -2.18
CA ARG A 618 -5.73 4.18 -1.72
C ARG A 618 -4.72 4.24 -2.86
N PHE A 619 -3.51 4.69 -2.57
CA PHE A 619 -2.38 4.89 -3.46
C PHE A 619 -1.38 3.75 -3.27
N LEU A 620 -1.03 3.08 -4.36
CA LEU A 620 -0.17 1.90 -4.36
C LEU A 620 1.05 2.15 -5.25
N CYS A 621 2.22 1.78 -4.74
CA CYS A 621 3.46 1.77 -5.53
C CYS A 621 3.41 0.64 -6.57
N TRP A 622 3.84 0.96 -7.79
CA TRP A 622 3.89 0.01 -8.90
C TRP A 622 5.06 0.37 -9.82
N ASP A 623 5.77 -0.62 -10.39
CA ASP A 623 6.92 -0.39 -11.28
C ASP A 623 8.01 0.47 -10.63
N ALA A 624 8.24 0.27 -9.33
CA ALA A 624 9.28 1.00 -8.60
C ALA A 624 10.66 0.37 -8.82
N GLU A 625 11.07 0.22 -10.08
CA GLU A 625 12.38 -0.35 -10.46
C GLU A 625 13.49 0.70 -10.37
N ASN A 626 13.19 1.96 -10.73
CA ASN A 626 14.12 3.10 -10.74
C ASN A 626 14.10 3.87 -9.41
N VAL A 627 14.38 3.12 -8.35
CA VAL A 627 14.49 3.61 -6.97
C VAL A 627 15.78 3.11 -6.32
N LEU A 628 16.20 3.80 -5.27
CA LEU A 628 17.37 3.48 -4.45
C LEU A 628 18.70 3.56 -5.23
N GLU A 629 18.74 4.34 -6.31
CA GLU A 629 19.89 4.43 -7.20
C GLU A 629 20.95 5.37 -6.64
N ASN A 630 20.59 6.60 -6.30
CA ASN A 630 21.54 7.60 -5.80
C ASN A 630 21.11 8.15 -4.44
N LEU A 631 22.07 8.22 -3.52
CA LEU A 631 21.86 8.72 -2.16
C LEU A 631 21.29 10.15 -2.11
N ASN A 632 21.54 10.95 -3.16
CA ASN A 632 21.15 12.35 -3.23
C ASN A 632 19.88 12.60 -4.05
N ASP A 633 19.22 11.56 -4.58
CA ASP A 633 17.98 11.71 -5.33
C ASP A 633 16.94 12.50 -4.51
N ASN A 634 16.31 13.47 -5.15
CA ASN A 634 15.45 14.44 -4.49
C ASN A 634 14.27 14.85 -5.39
N ASN A 635 13.15 14.18 -5.18
CA ASN A 635 11.87 14.36 -5.88
C ASN A 635 10.79 14.99 -4.97
N VAL A 636 11.16 15.58 -3.82
CA VAL A 636 10.18 16.15 -2.84
C VAL A 636 9.33 17.30 -3.40
N LYS A 637 9.76 17.89 -4.52
CA LYS A 637 9.06 19.02 -5.19
C LYS A 637 8.22 18.58 -6.39
N GLU A 638 8.15 17.29 -6.69
CA GLU A 638 7.38 16.78 -7.82
C GLU A 638 5.90 17.16 -7.68
N ASN A 639 5.27 17.60 -8.77
CA ASN A 639 3.95 18.25 -8.76
C ASN A 639 3.21 18.14 -10.10
N ASN A 640 3.26 16.98 -10.77
CA ASN A 640 2.70 16.86 -12.11
C ASN A 640 1.17 16.75 -12.11
N ASP A 641 0.55 17.49 -13.02
CA ASP A 641 -0.90 17.57 -13.13
C ASP A 641 -1.54 16.18 -13.33
N ASN A 642 -2.69 15.98 -12.71
CA ASN A 642 -3.44 14.72 -12.74
C ASN A 642 -2.74 13.50 -12.10
N CYS A 643 -1.69 13.73 -11.33
CA CYS A 643 -0.93 12.69 -10.63
C CYS A 643 -1.08 12.80 -9.10
N PRO A 644 -0.75 11.74 -8.31
CA PRO A 644 -0.80 11.79 -6.85
C PRO A 644 0.01 12.93 -6.22
N SER A 645 1.17 13.24 -6.81
CA SER A 645 2.04 14.35 -6.40
C SER A 645 1.30 15.69 -6.40
N ARG A 646 0.46 15.97 -7.40
CA ARG A 646 -0.34 17.19 -7.46
C ARG A 646 -1.26 17.32 -6.26
N VAL A 647 -1.99 16.27 -5.92
CA VAL A 647 -2.89 16.26 -4.77
C VAL A 647 -2.10 16.52 -3.48
N PHE A 648 -0.97 15.84 -3.31
CA PHE A 648 -0.08 16.03 -2.17
C PHE A 648 0.47 17.46 -2.04
N GLN A 649 0.99 18.03 -3.14
CA GLN A 649 1.58 19.37 -3.11
C GLN A 649 0.55 20.44 -2.77
N GLN A 650 -0.69 20.31 -3.27
CA GLN A 650 -1.78 21.22 -2.89
C GLN A 650 -2.16 21.06 -1.42
N LEU A 651 -2.14 19.82 -0.89
CA LEU A 651 -2.37 19.55 0.54
C LEU A 651 -1.25 20.09 1.43
N MET A 652 0.01 20.13 0.99
CA MET A 652 1.12 20.71 1.76
C MET A 652 1.00 22.23 1.99
N ALA A 653 0.06 22.90 1.31
CA ALA A 653 -0.31 24.28 1.61
C ALA A 653 -1.27 24.41 2.81
N ASN A 654 -1.85 23.31 3.30
CA ASN A 654 -2.67 23.25 4.50
C ASN A 654 -1.82 22.89 5.74
N ASN A 655 -1.99 23.63 6.84
CA ASN A 655 -1.19 23.42 8.05
C ASN A 655 -1.51 22.09 8.75
N THR A 656 -2.78 21.68 8.77
CA THR A 656 -3.22 20.41 9.38
C THR A 656 -2.61 19.21 8.65
N PHE A 657 -2.66 19.18 7.31
CA PHE A 657 -2.05 18.12 6.54
C PHE A 657 -0.52 18.16 6.61
N LYS A 658 0.10 19.35 6.55
CA LYS A 658 1.55 19.49 6.72
C LYS A 658 2.02 18.88 8.03
N GLN A 659 1.26 19.07 9.12
CA GLN A 659 1.55 18.39 10.36
C GLN A 659 1.35 16.88 10.26
N LEU A 660 0.21 16.41 9.74
CA LEU A 660 -0.04 14.98 9.56
C LEU A 660 1.15 14.32 8.87
N PHE A 661 1.62 14.90 7.76
CA PHE A 661 2.78 14.43 7.02
C PHE A 661 4.06 14.43 7.88
N ALA A 662 4.33 15.50 8.64
CA ALA A 662 5.46 15.53 9.56
C ALA A 662 5.40 14.42 10.63
N ASP A 663 4.20 14.13 11.15
CA ASP A 663 4.00 13.06 12.11
C ASP A 663 4.20 11.67 11.47
N ARG A 664 3.80 11.49 10.19
CA ARG A 664 4.12 10.28 9.42
C ARG A 664 5.62 10.12 9.20
N VAL A 665 6.34 11.20 8.88
CA VAL A 665 7.81 11.22 8.79
C VAL A 665 8.43 10.78 10.11
N GLN A 666 7.99 11.34 11.24
CA GLN A 666 8.50 10.98 12.57
C GLN A 666 8.23 9.51 12.89
N ARG A 667 7.03 9.00 12.57
CA ARG A 667 6.66 7.58 12.78
C ARG A 667 7.56 6.62 12.03
N HIS A 668 7.88 6.92 10.77
CA HIS A 668 8.56 5.96 9.89
C HIS A 668 10.08 6.12 9.87
N CYS A 669 10.60 7.32 10.06
CA CYS A 669 12.04 7.60 9.97
C CYS A 669 12.78 7.56 11.31
N TYR A 670 12.07 7.47 12.45
CA TYR A 670 12.64 7.49 13.80
C TYR A 670 12.12 6.33 14.65
N ASN A 671 12.70 6.14 15.84
CA ASN A 671 12.20 5.25 16.89
C ASN A 671 11.86 3.83 16.43
N GLY A 672 12.70 3.23 15.57
CA GLY A 672 12.47 1.87 15.05
C GLY A 672 11.47 1.76 13.90
N GLY A 673 11.00 2.90 13.36
CA GLY A 673 10.13 2.97 12.19
C GLY A 673 10.72 2.33 10.94
N VAL A 674 9.84 2.03 9.97
CA VAL A 674 10.14 1.20 8.78
C VAL A 674 11.26 1.77 7.91
N LEU A 675 11.40 3.10 7.87
CA LEU A 675 12.38 3.85 7.09
C LEU A 675 13.60 4.31 7.92
N THR A 676 13.77 3.78 9.14
CA THR A 676 15.04 3.90 9.86
C THR A 676 16.14 3.14 9.11
N PRO A 677 17.42 3.57 9.21
CA PRO A 677 18.52 2.93 8.49
C PRO A 677 18.57 1.41 8.66
N GLN A 678 18.37 0.93 9.89
CA GLN A 678 18.42 -0.49 10.23
C GLN A 678 17.26 -1.27 9.61
N ARG A 679 16.02 -0.77 9.72
CA ARG A 679 14.82 -1.46 9.20
C ARG A 679 14.75 -1.45 7.68
N ALA A 680 15.12 -0.34 7.04
CA ALA A 680 15.16 -0.26 5.59
C ALA A 680 16.22 -1.21 5.00
N ALA A 681 17.43 -1.23 5.58
CA ALA A 681 18.50 -2.15 5.19
C ALA A 681 18.15 -3.61 5.43
N GLN A 682 17.46 -3.92 6.53
CA GLN A 682 17.02 -5.28 6.84
C GLN A 682 16.07 -5.82 5.76
N GLN A 683 15.02 -5.07 5.42
CA GLN A 683 14.05 -5.49 4.40
C GLN A 683 14.68 -5.65 3.01
N TRP A 684 15.65 -4.79 2.66
CA TRP A 684 16.43 -4.95 1.43
C TRP A 684 17.23 -6.25 1.46
N LYS A 685 17.96 -6.49 2.54
CA LYS A 685 18.77 -7.70 2.72
C LYS A 685 17.91 -8.96 2.64
N GLU A 686 16.72 -8.98 3.25
CA GLU A 686 15.81 -10.13 3.22
C GLU A 686 15.44 -10.55 1.79
N ARG A 687 15.25 -9.59 0.87
CA ARG A 687 15.00 -9.89 -0.56
C ARG A 687 16.25 -10.20 -1.36
N ALA A 688 17.35 -9.51 -1.09
CA ALA A 688 18.64 -9.83 -1.71
C ALA A 688 19.09 -11.26 -1.37
N ASP A 689 18.91 -11.69 -0.12
CA ASP A 689 19.27 -13.03 0.35
C ASP A 689 18.45 -14.12 -0.36
N GLN A 690 17.15 -13.87 -0.63
CA GLN A 690 16.26 -14.81 -1.30
C GLN A 690 16.76 -15.24 -2.69
N ILE A 691 17.48 -14.37 -3.40
CA ILE A 691 18.01 -14.67 -4.74
C ILE A 691 19.53 -14.76 -4.79
N SER A 692 20.21 -14.68 -3.64
CA SER A 692 21.67 -14.64 -3.55
C SER A 692 22.39 -15.82 -4.22
N LYS A 693 21.75 -16.99 -4.29
CA LYS A 693 22.28 -18.16 -5.04
C LYS A 693 21.78 -18.18 -6.47
N ALA A 694 20.48 -17.95 -6.68
CA ALA A 694 19.85 -17.98 -8.00
C ALA A 694 20.47 -16.96 -8.97
N ILE A 695 20.96 -15.83 -8.46
CA ILE A 695 21.56 -14.76 -9.27
C ILE A 695 22.82 -15.21 -10.03
N HIS A 696 23.49 -16.28 -9.59
CA HIS A 696 24.57 -16.91 -10.39
C HIS A 696 24.04 -17.54 -11.68
N ALA A 697 22.88 -18.20 -11.62
CA ALA A 697 22.24 -18.74 -12.82
C ALA A 697 21.71 -17.64 -13.73
N GLU A 698 21.17 -16.55 -13.17
CA GLU A 698 20.79 -15.35 -13.94
C GLU A 698 22.00 -14.74 -14.66
N ALA A 699 23.15 -14.61 -13.98
CA ALA A 699 24.39 -14.10 -14.56
C ALA A 699 24.85 -14.97 -15.72
N ALA A 700 24.89 -16.29 -15.53
CA ALA A 700 25.26 -17.22 -16.58
C ALA A 700 24.28 -17.22 -17.75
N ARG A 701 22.99 -16.90 -17.53
CA ARG A 701 22.00 -16.89 -18.61
C ARG A 701 21.98 -15.57 -19.42
N TRP A 702 22.20 -14.43 -18.76
CA TRP A 702 21.91 -13.12 -19.34
C TRP A 702 23.02 -12.07 -19.14
N GLY A 703 24.07 -12.40 -18.38
CA GLY A 703 25.11 -11.46 -18.00
C GLY A 703 26.03 -11.04 -19.16
N ASP A 704 26.10 -11.83 -20.21
CA ASP A 704 26.86 -11.63 -21.44
C ASP A 704 26.02 -11.03 -22.57
N ASN A 705 24.69 -11.20 -22.53
CA ASN A 705 23.76 -10.81 -23.59
C ASN A 705 24.09 -9.45 -24.24
N ARG A 706 24.30 -8.40 -23.44
CA ARG A 706 24.60 -7.07 -23.99
C ARG A 706 25.98 -6.95 -24.63
N ARG A 707 26.97 -7.68 -24.14
CA ARG A 707 28.33 -7.74 -24.67
C ARG A 707 28.35 -8.50 -26.01
N ASP A 708 27.63 -9.62 -26.09
CA ASP A 708 27.82 -10.59 -27.17
C ASP A 708 26.79 -10.46 -28.29
N VAL A 709 25.62 -9.87 -28.00
CA VAL A 709 24.54 -9.67 -28.98
C VAL A 709 24.52 -8.25 -29.55
N PHE A 710 24.95 -7.22 -28.81
CA PHE A 710 24.74 -5.82 -29.18
C PHE A 710 26.06 -5.04 -29.44
N ASP A 711 26.30 -4.65 -30.69
CA ASP A 711 27.57 -4.02 -31.13
C ASP A 711 27.66 -2.48 -30.95
N TYR A 712 26.64 -1.80 -30.41
CA TYR A 712 26.54 -0.33 -30.49
C TYR A 712 27.50 0.45 -29.55
N ASN A 713 28.01 -0.16 -28.48
CA ASN A 713 29.00 0.48 -27.60
C ASN A 713 29.80 -0.56 -26.76
N PRO A 714 30.85 -1.18 -27.33
CA PRO A 714 31.61 -2.23 -26.65
C PRO A 714 32.27 -1.75 -25.34
N ASP A 715 32.57 -0.45 -25.21
CA ASP A 715 33.20 0.13 -24.01
C ASP A 715 32.23 0.22 -22.81
N ALA A 716 30.93 -0.04 -23.03
CA ALA A 716 29.87 0.07 -22.02
C ALA A 716 29.14 -1.27 -21.75
N THR A 717 29.70 -2.38 -22.23
CA THR A 717 29.14 -3.74 -22.08
C THR A 717 30.16 -4.65 -21.40
N TYR A 718 29.73 -5.41 -20.40
CA TYR A 718 30.57 -6.30 -19.60
C TYR A 718 29.98 -7.71 -19.58
N LEU A 719 30.78 -8.67 -19.14
CA LEU A 719 30.28 -9.92 -18.59
C LEU A 719 29.80 -9.65 -17.16
N TYR A 720 28.51 -9.46 -16.99
CA TYR A 720 27.94 -9.16 -15.67
C TYR A 720 27.94 -10.40 -14.78
N SER A 721 28.74 -10.36 -13.72
CA SER A 721 28.90 -11.44 -12.76
C SER A 721 28.42 -11.06 -11.36
N VAL A 722 28.21 -12.07 -10.51
CA VAL A 722 27.80 -11.86 -9.11
C VAL A 722 28.89 -11.18 -8.28
N ASN A 723 30.16 -11.50 -8.54
CA ASN A 723 31.27 -10.98 -7.74
C ASN A 723 31.61 -9.53 -8.12
N ASP A 724 31.46 -9.16 -9.39
CA ASP A 724 31.90 -7.86 -9.89
C ASP A 724 30.80 -6.80 -9.86
N PHE A 725 29.51 -7.20 -9.90
CA PHE A 725 28.39 -6.25 -9.98
C PHE A 725 27.36 -6.43 -8.87
N TRP A 726 26.85 -7.64 -8.65
CA TRP A 726 25.81 -7.88 -7.64
C TRP A 726 26.34 -7.65 -6.20
N SER A 727 27.41 -8.34 -5.81
CA SER A 727 27.93 -8.29 -4.44
C SER A 727 28.44 -6.90 -4.03
N PRO A 728 29.13 -6.14 -4.92
CA PRO A 728 29.46 -4.74 -4.66
C PRO A 728 28.23 -3.86 -4.49
N ARG A 729 27.17 -4.07 -5.30
CA ARG A 729 25.90 -3.34 -5.14
C ARG A 729 25.26 -3.62 -3.78
N GLN A 730 25.19 -4.88 -3.34
CA GLN A 730 24.66 -5.22 -2.00
C GLN A 730 25.50 -4.59 -0.87
N THR A 731 26.83 -4.57 -1.04
CA THR A 731 27.75 -3.94 -0.09
C THR A 731 27.52 -2.42 -0.01
N TYR A 732 27.39 -1.74 -1.16
CA TYR A 732 27.07 -0.32 -1.21
C TYR A 732 25.75 0.00 -0.51
N MET A 733 24.71 -0.81 -0.75
CA MET A 733 23.41 -0.60 -0.12
C MET A 733 23.50 -0.70 1.40
N ARG A 734 24.17 -1.74 1.91
CA ARG A 734 24.38 -1.99 3.35
C ARG A 734 25.25 -0.94 4.03
N ASP A 735 26.39 -0.61 3.42
CA ASP A 735 27.45 0.14 4.10
C ASP A 735 27.40 1.65 3.79
N THR A 736 26.71 2.06 2.73
CA THR A 736 26.69 3.45 2.27
C THR A 736 25.29 4.02 2.13
N TYR A 737 24.40 3.38 1.36
CA TYR A 737 23.09 3.97 1.02
C TYR A 737 22.17 4.07 2.24
N PHE A 738 21.73 2.94 2.82
CA PHE A 738 20.77 2.94 3.93
C PHE A 738 21.26 3.64 5.20
N PRO A 739 22.56 3.52 5.60
CA PRO A 739 23.09 4.26 6.75
C PRO A 739 22.92 5.78 6.66
N GLN A 740 22.81 6.33 5.45
CA GLN A 740 22.77 7.78 5.22
C GLN A 740 21.43 8.27 4.66
N ARG A 741 20.62 7.41 4.04
CA ARG A 741 19.46 7.83 3.24
C ARG A 741 18.40 8.56 4.07
N THR A 742 18.11 8.06 5.27
CA THR A 742 17.09 8.65 6.16
C THR A 742 17.46 10.08 6.53
N ASP A 743 18.70 10.33 6.96
CA ASP A 743 19.16 11.69 7.29
C ASP A 743 19.12 12.63 6.09
N LYS A 744 19.46 12.12 4.89
CA LYS A 744 19.35 12.89 3.64
C LYS A 744 17.90 13.29 3.35
N LEU A 745 16.95 12.38 3.52
CA LEU A 745 15.53 12.68 3.32
C LEU A 745 15.05 13.75 4.30
N ILE A 746 15.39 13.61 5.59
CA ILE A 746 14.99 14.61 6.60
C ILE A 746 15.55 16.00 6.25
N GLN A 747 16.79 16.09 5.76
CA GLN A 747 17.37 17.34 5.28
C GLN A 747 16.59 17.90 4.08
N GLN A 748 16.23 17.06 3.10
CA GLN A 748 15.45 17.46 1.93
C GLN A 748 14.06 17.98 2.33
N LEU A 749 13.37 17.29 3.24
CA LEU A 749 12.04 17.68 3.73
C LEU A 749 12.08 18.98 4.54
N ARG A 750 13.09 19.17 5.40
CA ARG A 750 13.29 20.43 6.13
C ARG A 750 13.57 21.60 5.20
N ALA A 751 14.36 21.38 4.15
CA ALA A 751 14.70 22.42 3.17
C ALA A 751 13.48 22.97 2.41
N VAL A 752 12.41 22.18 2.29
CA VAL A 752 11.14 22.60 1.67
C VAL A 752 10.03 22.90 2.69
N GLY A 753 10.32 22.83 3.99
CA GLY A 753 9.35 23.11 5.06
C GLY A 753 8.28 22.03 5.23
N PHE A 754 8.55 20.80 4.77
CA PHE A 754 7.64 19.66 4.92
C PHE A 754 7.85 18.91 6.24
N TYR A 755 9.01 19.12 6.88
CA TYR A 755 9.30 18.61 8.21
C TYR A 755 9.80 19.77 9.10
N PRO A 756 9.33 19.91 10.36
CA PRO A 756 9.72 21.01 11.23
C PRO A 756 11.23 21.05 11.51
N ALA A 757 11.73 22.27 11.72
CA ALA A 757 13.10 22.49 12.20
C ALA A 757 13.26 22.10 13.68
N VAL A 758 12.17 22.13 14.45
CA VAL A 758 12.13 21.72 15.85
C VAL A 758 12.10 20.19 15.93
N ASP A 759 13.08 19.61 16.63
CA ASP A 759 13.18 18.16 16.83
C ASP A 759 12.05 17.66 17.74
N ALA A 760 11.46 16.52 17.38
CA ALA A 760 10.53 15.81 18.24
C ALA A 760 11.25 15.24 19.48
N PRO A 761 10.56 15.06 20.61
CA PRO A 761 11.17 14.51 21.82
C PRO A 761 11.75 13.11 21.58
N THR A 762 13.00 12.89 21.98
CA THR A 762 13.57 11.55 22.04
C THR A 762 13.12 10.86 23.32
N VAL A 763 12.91 9.55 23.25
CA VAL A 763 12.40 8.74 24.36
C VAL A 763 13.47 7.76 24.82
N THR A 764 13.59 7.60 26.13
CA THR A 764 14.35 6.49 26.73
C THR A 764 13.54 5.83 27.83
N ILE A 765 13.66 4.51 27.96
CA ILE A 765 13.14 3.70 29.07
C ILE A 765 14.35 3.17 29.83
N ASN A 766 14.46 3.48 31.12
CA ASN A 766 15.61 3.11 31.96
C ASN A 766 16.97 3.54 31.35
N GLY A 767 16.99 4.64 30.59
CA GLY A 767 18.18 5.15 29.91
C GLY A 767 18.54 4.46 28.58
N ALA A 768 17.75 3.48 28.13
CA ALA A 768 17.92 2.82 26.83
C ALA A 768 16.89 3.34 25.80
N THR A 769 17.25 3.31 24.52
CA THR A 769 16.29 3.59 23.43
C THR A 769 15.23 2.49 23.41
N PRO A 770 13.93 2.82 23.33
CA PRO A 770 12.87 1.82 23.24
C PRO A 770 13.07 0.93 22.00
N ASP A 771 12.96 -0.39 22.20
CA ASP A 771 13.06 -1.41 21.14
C ASP A 771 11.73 -2.17 20.93
N HIS A 772 10.63 -1.58 21.43
CA HIS A 772 9.29 -2.18 21.52
C HIS A 772 9.17 -3.39 22.46
N SER A 773 10.18 -3.67 23.28
CA SER A 773 10.03 -4.63 24.38
C SER A 773 8.97 -4.16 25.38
N PRO A 774 8.27 -5.10 26.05
CA PRO A 774 7.33 -4.73 27.11
C PRO A 774 8.02 -3.97 28.24
N VAL A 775 7.32 -2.98 28.78
CA VAL A 775 7.76 -2.22 29.97
C VAL A 775 7.29 -2.89 31.26
N LEU A 776 7.95 -2.59 32.38
CA LEU A 776 7.62 -3.10 33.71
C LEU A 776 7.13 -1.98 34.64
N PRO A 777 6.31 -2.29 35.66
CA PRO A 777 6.01 -1.35 36.73
C PRO A 777 7.29 -0.83 37.40
N GLY A 778 7.43 0.49 37.47
CA GLY A 778 8.60 1.19 37.99
C GLY A 778 9.62 1.59 36.92
N ASP A 779 9.49 1.14 35.67
CA ASP A 779 10.37 1.56 34.58
C ASP A 779 10.30 3.09 34.40
N ASN A 780 11.47 3.69 34.22
CA ASN A 780 11.61 5.14 34.16
C ASN A 780 11.59 5.63 32.72
N LEU A 781 10.49 6.30 32.35
CA LEU A 781 10.34 7.00 31.09
C LEU A 781 11.00 8.38 31.19
N ALA A 782 11.95 8.66 30.30
CA ALA A 782 12.58 9.96 30.17
C ALA A 782 12.48 10.50 28.74
N LEU A 783 12.08 11.77 28.64
CA LEU A 783 12.00 12.53 27.39
C LEU A 783 13.13 13.56 27.34
N SER A 784 13.70 13.78 26.15
CA SER A 784 14.70 14.83 25.97
C SER A 784 14.64 15.50 24.61
N VAL A 785 15.06 16.76 24.57
CA VAL A 785 15.21 17.55 23.34
C VAL A 785 16.34 18.56 23.54
N LYS A 786 16.96 19.01 22.46
CA LYS A 786 18.07 19.98 22.52
C LYS A 786 17.60 21.39 22.91
N THR A 787 16.47 21.83 22.35
CA THR A 787 15.86 23.15 22.58
C THR A 787 14.34 23.02 22.63
N GLY A 788 13.68 23.99 23.27
CA GLY A 788 12.22 23.99 23.44
C GLY A 788 11.71 23.26 24.68
N ALA A 789 10.40 23.36 24.92
CA ALA A 789 9.68 22.71 26.01
C ALA A 789 8.93 21.48 25.50
N ILE A 790 9.01 20.36 26.22
CA ILE A 790 8.30 19.13 25.87
C ILE A 790 6.94 19.10 26.55
N TYR A 791 5.91 18.78 25.78
CA TYR A 791 4.55 18.48 26.25
C TYR A 791 4.17 17.07 25.86
N TYR A 792 3.50 16.34 26.76
CA TYR A 792 3.14 14.95 26.52
C TYR A 792 1.79 14.59 27.13
N THR A 793 1.25 13.47 26.67
CA THR A 793 0.12 12.74 27.26
C THR A 793 0.52 11.26 27.39
N LEU A 794 -0.19 10.52 28.24
CA LEU A 794 0.01 9.08 28.44
C LEU A 794 -1.21 8.25 28.06
N ASP A 795 -2.27 8.89 27.56
CA ASP A 795 -3.53 8.26 27.18
C ASP A 795 -3.75 8.19 25.67
N GLY A 796 -2.74 8.54 24.87
CA GLY A 796 -2.79 8.51 23.42
C GLY A 796 -3.47 9.72 22.76
N THR A 797 -3.83 10.75 23.52
CA THR A 797 -4.28 12.04 22.96
C THR A 797 -3.10 12.89 22.50
N ASP A 798 -3.23 13.65 21.41
CA ASP A 798 -2.16 14.55 20.99
C ASP A 798 -2.01 15.70 22.02
N PRO A 799 -0.80 16.04 22.51
CA PRO A 799 -0.62 17.18 23.40
C PRO A 799 -0.93 18.54 22.73
N LEU A 800 -1.03 18.58 21.40
CA LEU A 800 -1.43 19.75 20.62
C LEU A 800 -2.93 19.68 20.29
N ASP A 801 -3.68 20.72 20.65
CA ASP A 801 -5.07 20.89 20.25
C ASP A 801 -5.17 21.59 18.89
N TRP A 802 -5.43 20.78 17.86
CA TRP A 802 -5.63 21.23 16.48
C TRP A 802 -6.89 22.07 16.26
N ASN A 803 -7.88 21.93 17.14
CA ASN A 803 -9.17 22.61 17.03
C ASN A 803 -9.27 23.84 17.95
N ALA A 804 -8.24 24.09 18.77
CA ALA A 804 -8.12 25.34 19.49
C ALA A 804 -7.99 26.47 18.46
N SER A 805 -9.11 27.13 18.16
CA SER A 805 -9.09 28.45 17.55
C SER A 805 -8.39 29.36 18.56
N GLY A 806 -7.06 29.48 18.43
CA GLY A 806 -6.31 30.44 19.23
C GLY A 806 -6.97 31.80 19.02
N GLU A 807 -7.27 32.50 20.12
CA GLU A 807 -7.61 33.91 19.99
C GLU A 807 -6.45 34.58 19.24
N GLU A 808 -6.75 35.36 18.19
CA GLU A 808 -5.72 36.06 17.43
C GLU A 808 -4.81 36.85 18.38
N ALA A 809 -3.52 36.89 18.06
CA ALA A 809 -2.58 37.74 18.77
C ALA A 809 -3.05 39.20 18.64
N GLN A 810 -3.46 39.79 19.76
CA GLN A 810 -3.92 41.16 19.88
C GLN A 810 -2.93 41.95 20.72
N THR A 811 -2.55 43.11 20.21
CA THR A 811 -1.75 44.11 20.91
C THR A 811 -2.62 45.31 21.23
N TRP A 812 -2.58 45.76 22.47
CA TRP A 812 -3.29 46.94 22.95
C TRP A 812 -2.30 48.00 23.42
N THR A 813 -2.28 49.16 22.76
CA THR A 813 -1.60 50.35 23.29
C THR A 813 -2.45 50.95 24.40
N LEU A 814 -2.02 50.77 25.65
CA LEU A 814 -2.73 51.27 26.85
C LEU A 814 -2.49 52.77 27.06
N VAL A 815 -1.24 53.19 26.82
CA VAL A 815 -0.83 54.59 26.86
C VAL A 815 -0.03 54.86 25.59
N PRO A 816 -0.60 55.51 24.56
CA PRO A 816 0.19 55.92 23.39
C PRO A 816 1.18 57.02 23.76
N ALA A 817 2.27 57.15 23.01
CA ALA A 817 3.27 58.21 23.21
C ALA A 817 2.65 59.64 23.25
N SER A 818 1.61 59.85 22.44
CA SER A 818 0.83 61.10 22.34
C SER A 818 -0.27 61.26 23.40
N ALA A 819 -0.41 60.34 24.36
CA ALA A 819 -1.45 60.39 25.39
C ALA A 819 -1.42 61.73 26.14
N ASP A 820 -2.59 62.29 26.40
CA ASP A 820 -2.71 63.50 27.20
C ASP A 820 -2.13 63.26 28.60
N LYS A 821 -1.24 64.15 29.03
CA LYS A 821 -0.50 64.01 30.28
C LYS A 821 -0.42 65.33 31.03
N ARG A 822 -0.31 65.24 32.35
CA ARG A 822 -0.19 66.38 33.27
C ARG A 822 1.23 66.44 33.80
N VAL A 823 1.83 67.62 33.74
CA VAL A 823 3.25 67.82 33.98
C VAL A 823 3.50 68.90 35.02
N LEU A 824 4.32 68.57 36.01
CA LEU A 824 4.79 69.49 37.04
C LEU A 824 6.30 69.38 37.20
N VAL A 825 6.97 70.52 37.10
CA VAL A 825 8.32 70.70 37.67
C VAL A 825 8.09 71.22 39.09
N PRO A 826 8.30 70.40 40.14
CA PRO A 826 7.89 70.75 41.49
C PRO A 826 8.75 71.88 42.06
N GLY A 827 8.13 72.85 42.76
CA GLY A 827 8.84 73.90 43.51
C GLY A 827 9.06 73.56 44.99
N SER A 828 8.40 72.51 45.47
CA SER A 828 8.49 71.98 46.83
C SER A 828 8.10 70.51 46.84
N ASP A 829 8.30 69.83 47.97
CA ASP A 829 7.77 68.49 48.18
C ASP A 829 6.23 68.53 48.21
N ILE A 830 5.60 67.64 47.44
CA ILE A 830 4.13 67.47 47.38
C ILE A 830 3.70 66.08 47.90
N GLY A 831 4.62 65.32 48.48
CA GLY A 831 4.39 63.95 48.96
C GLY A 831 4.26 62.94 47.82
N SER A 832 3.73 61.75 48.13
CA SER A 832 3.58 60.64 47.17
C SER A 832 2.15 60.45 46.66
N THR A 833 1.20 61.28 47.09
CA THR A 833 -0.21 61.15 46.69
C THR A 833 -0.41 61.38 45.19
N TRP A 834 0.47 62.14 44.53
CA TRP A 834 0.50 62.31 43.07
C TRP A 834 0.84 61.04 42.29
N LEU A 835 1.14 59.92 42.95
CA LEU A 835 1.31 58.62 42.27
C LEU A 835 -0.02 57.86 42.16
N GLN A 836 -1.10 58.36 42.77
CA GLN A 836 -2.40 57.70 42.81
C GLN A 836 -3.35 58.23 41.72
N PRO A 837 -4.19 57.39 41.09
CA PRO A 837 -5.15 57.82 40.07
C PRO A 837 -6.07 58.97 40.52
N GLY A 838 -6.50 58.97 41.78
CA GLY A 838 -7.45 59.96 42.32
C GLY A 838 -6.89 61.33 42.72
N PHE A 839 -5.60 61.60 42.50
CA PHE A 839 -5.00 62.91 42.80
C PHE A 839 -5.44 63.98 41.80
N ASP A 840 -5.79 65.17 42.31
CA ASP A 840 -6.17 66.32 41.49
C ASP A 840 -4.93 67.03 40.94
N ASP A 841 -4.66 66.82 39.66
CA ASP A 841 -3.58 67.45 38.89
C ASP A 841 -4.08 68.55 37.95
N SER A 842 -5.30 69.06 38.16
CA SER A 842 -5.90 70.10 37.29
C SER A 842 -5.06 71.38 37.19
N ALA A 843 -4.27 71.68 38.23
CA ALA A 843 -3.33 72.81 38.28
C ALA A 843 -2.00 72.54 37.54
N TRP A 844 -1.74 71.31 37.11
CA TRP A 844 -0.52 70.93 36.40
C TRP A 844 -0.60 71.28 34.91
N THR A 845 0.56 71.50 34.31
CA THR A 845 0.64 71.92 32.90
C THR A 845 0.18 70.76 32.01
N ALA A 846 -0.77 71.01 31.12
CA ALA A 846 -1.19 70.00 30.15
C ALA A 846 -0.13 69.83 29.06
N CYS A 847 0.14 68.59 28.69
CA CYS A 847 0.81 68.21 27.45
C CYS A 847 -0.16 67.31 26.69
N THR A 848 -0.63 67.76 25.52
CA THR A 848 -1.70 67.10 24.76
C THR A 848 -1.29 66.85 23.32
N GLY A 849 -1.68 65.72 22.77
CA GLY A 849 -1.45 65.37 21.37
C GLY A 849 -0.02 64.93 21.03
N ALA A 850 0.19 64.63 19.75
CA ALA A 850 1.47 64.15 19.23
C ALA A 850 2.50 65.30 19.06
N PRO A 851 3.81 65.03 19.20
CA PRO A 851 4.43 63.71 19.47
C PRO A 851 4.43 63.28 20.94
N GLY A 852 4.08 64.17 21.87
CA GLY A 852 3.83 63.88 23.28
C GLY A 852 5.04 64.00 24.21
N GLY A 853 6.24 64.29 23.70
CA GLY A 853 7.45 64.39 24.53
C GLY A 853 7.40 65.56 25.51
N VAL A 854 7.88 65.33 26.73
CA VAL A 854 8.06 66.38 27.74
C VAL A 854 9.57 66.58 27.89
N GLY A 855 10.06 67.79 27.60
CA GLY A 855 11.50 67.96 27.51
C GLY A 855 11.99 69.29 26.98
N PHE A 856 13.28 69.37 26.71
CA PHE A 856 13.93 70.38 25.88
C PHE A 856 15.23 69.77 25.36
N SER A 857 15.73 70.24 24.23
CA SER A 857 17.05 69.82 23.75
C SER A 857 17.60 70.85 22.77
N THR A 858 18.92 70.94 22.69
CA THR A 858 19.61 71.67 21.61
C THR A 858 19.69 70.87 20.31
N VAL A 859 19.34 69.57 20.34
CA VAL A 859 19.31 68.67 19.19
C VAL A 859 17.96 68.77 18.49
N ALA A 860 17.96 69.19 17.23
CA ALA A 860 16.73 69.47 16.46
C ALA A 860 15.78 68.26 16.35
N SER A 861 16.32 67.04 16.18
CA SER A 861 15.51 65.81 16.08
C SER A 861 14.80 65.48 17.40
N VAL A 862 15.45 65.65 18.54
CA VAL A 862 14.81 65.45 19.86
C VAL A 862 13.78 66.55 20.12
N ASN A 863 14.13 67.80 19.80
CA ASN A 863 13.22 68.93 19.99
C ASN A 863 11.96 68.82 19.11
N SER A 864 12.02 68.15 17.95
CA SER A 864 10.82 67.85 17.14
C SER A 864 9.84 66.86 17.79
N LEU A 865 10.27 66.12 18.82
CA LEU A 865 9.42 65.19 19.58
C LEU A 865 8.83 65.82 20.86
N VAL A 866 9.26 67.04 21.21
CA VAL A 866 8.82 67.75 22.42
C VAL A 866 7.49 68.48 22.16
N SER A 867 6.42 68.03 22.80
CA SER A 867 5.12 68.71 22.83
C SER A 867 4.99 69.69 23.98
N LEU A 868 5.71 69.48 25.09
CA LEU A 868 5.77 70.43 26.20
C LEU A 868 7.22 70.75 26.56
N ASN A 869 7.61 72.00 26.31
CA ASN A 869 8.92 72.50 26.70
C ASN A 869 8.93 72.90 28.19
N VAL A 870 9.79 72.25 28.98
CA VAL A 870 9.92 72.50 30.44
C VAL A 870 11.19 73.26 30.83
N GLN A 871 11.97 73.73 29.86
CA GLN A 871 13.27 74.40 30.09
C GLN A 871 13.14 75.62 31.00
N ALA A 872 12.11 76.45 30.80
CA ALA A 872 11.88 77.66 31.59
C ALA A 872 11.61 77.38 33.08
N LYS A 873 11.30 76.13 33.45
CA LYS A 873 11.06 75.69 34.82
C LYS A 873 12.18 74.80 35.38
N MET A 874 12.85 74.00 34.55
CA MET A 874 13.92 73.09 34.99
C MET A 874 15.33 73.68 34.88
N GLY A 875 15.60 74.46 33.84
CA GLY A 875 16.94 74.91 33.49
C GLY A 875 17.51 75.96 34.45
N SER A 876 18.81 76.24 34.35
CA SER A 876 19.55 77.15 35.22
C SER A 876 19.02 78.59 35.24
N GLU A 877 18.27 79.01 34.21
CA GLU A 877 17.63 80.33 34.10
C GLU A 877 16.22 80.38 34.72
N ALA A 878 15.71 79.26 35.23
CA ALA A 878 14.42 79.23 35.91
C ALA A 878 14.48 79.98 37.25
N ALA A 879 13.35 80.54 37.70
CA ALA A 879 13.27 81.21 39.00
C ALA A 879 13.57 80.25 40.18
N GLN A 880 13.27 78.97 40.00
CA GLN A 880 13.60 77.87 40.92
C GLN A 880 14.02 76.64 40.09
N PRO A 881 15.28 76.55 39.64
CA PRO A 881 15.76 75.43 38.83
C PRO A 881 15.59 74.10 39.55
N ASN A 882 15.12 73.08 38.83
CA ASN A 882 14.90 71.75 39.39
C ASN A 882 15.23 70.67 38.34
N ASN A 883 15.92 69.63 38.78
CA ASN A 883 16.28 68.46 37.97
C ASN A 883 15.12 67.48 37.77
N SER A 884 14.05 67.58 38.56
CA SER A 884 12.90 66.68 38.49
C SER A 884 11.78 67.21 37.61
N CYS A 885 11.11 66.31 36.91
CA CYS A 885 9.83 66.54 36.27
C CYS A 885 8.88 65.37 36.58
N TYR A 886 7.70 65.69 37.11
CA TYR A 886 6.62 64.74 37.36
C TYR A 886 5.65 64.74 36.19
N ILE A 887 5.34 63.55 35.69
CA ILE A 887 4.44 63.34 34.56
C ILE A 887 3.39 62.32 34.99
N ARG A 888 2.12 62.67 34.83
CA ARG A 888 0.95 61.82 35.13
C ARG A 888 0.18 61.56 33.85
N ILE A 889 -0.06 60.30 33.54
CA ILE A 889 -0.72 59.85 32.31
C ILE A 889 -1.90 58.93 32.68
N PRO A 890 -3.10 59.50 32.85
CA PRO A 890 -4.28 58.70 33.14
C PRO A 890 -4.69 57.90 31.89
N PHE A 891 -5.15 56.67 32.09
CA PHE A 891 -5.73 55.86 31.03
C PHE A 891 -6.89 55.01 31.57
N ILE A 892 -7.84 54.71 30.69
CA ILE A 892 -9.00 53.88 31.02
C ILE A 892 -8.81 52.49 30.43
N LEU A 893 -8.96 51.47 31.27
CA LEU A 893 -8.85 50.08 30.87
C LEU A 893 -10.22 49.40 30.91
N ASP A 894 -10.55 48.69 29.83
CA ASP A 894 -11.73 47.84 29.77
C ASP A 894 -11.46 46.51 30.47
N GLY A 895 -12.36 46.09 31.37
CA GLY A 895 -12.21 44.86 32.15
C GLY A 895 -12.09 43.61 31.26
N ALA A 896 -12.84 43.57 30.14
CA ALA A 896 -12.77 42.46 29.19
C ALA A 896 -11.44 42.39 28.43
N LYS A 897 -10.77 43.53 28.20
CA LYS A 897 -9.42 43.56 27.62
C LYS A 897 -8.37 43.11 28.64
N MET A 898 -8.51 43.55 29.89
CA MET A 898 -7.57 43.24 30.96
C MET A 898 -7.49 41.73 31.24
N GLU A 899 -8.62 41.02 31.21
CA GLU A 899 -8.66 39.56 31.39
C GLU A 899 -7.86 38.78 30.32
N LYS A 900 -7.60 39.39 29.16
CA LYS A 900 -6.89 38.78 28.02
C LYS A 900 -5.40 39.10 27.99
N MET A 901 -4.91 40.03 28.80
CA MET A 901 -3.51 40.48 28.76
C MET A 901 -2.59 39.47 29.43
N THR A 902 -1.55 39.05 28.71
CA THR A 902 -0.52 38.13 29.23
C THR A 902 0.86 38.78 29.36
N THR A 903 1.10 39.86 28.63
CA THR A 903 2.35 40.63 28.67
C THR A 903 2.05 42.12 28.87
N LEU A 904 3.01 42.86 29.46
CA LEU A 904 2.94 44.31 29.63
C LEU A 904 4.33 44.90 29.44
N THR A 905 4.47 45.86 28.53
CA THR A 905 5.76 46.48 28.18
C THR A 905 5.66 48.00 28.25
N LEU A 906 6.63 48.63 28.91
CA LEU A 906 6.85 50.07 28.87
C LEU A 906 7.97 50.40 27.88
N ASN A 907 7.61 51.00 26.76
CA ASN A 907 8.55 51.64 25.84
C ASN A 907 8.80 53.06 26.35
N LEU A 908 10.05 53.38 26.71
CA LEU A 908 10.39 54.69 27.28
C LEU A 908 11.60 55.27 26.57
N SER A 909 11.43 56.42 25.94
CA SER A 909 12.53 57.29 25.56
C SER A 909 12.74 58.33 26.65
N TYR A 910 13.94 58.39 27.23
CA TYR A 910 14.23 59.32 28.32
C TYR A 910 15.67 59.86 28.26
N ASP A 911 15.90 60.95 28.98
CA ASP A 911 17.20 61.56 29.22
C ASP A 911 17.63 61.37 30.68
N ASP A 912 18.93 61.21 30.91
CA ASP A 912 19.60 61.00 32.20
C ASP A 912 19.01 59.87 33.09
N GLY A 913 17.86 60.06 33.75
CA GLY A 913 17.25 59.05 34.63
C GLY A 913 15.74 59.18 34.83
N TYR A 914 15.12 58.09 35.32
CA TYR A 914 13.68 58.05 35.61
C TYR A 914 13.30 57.04 36.70
N VAL A 915 12.13 57.25 37.29
CA VAL A 915 11.35 56.21 37.98
C VAL A 915 9.94 56.16 37.42
N ALA A 916 9.47 54.97 37.06
CA ALA A 916 8.12 54.71 36.57
C ALA A 916 7.28 54.03 37.64
N TYR A 917 6.05 54.50 37.78
CA TYR A 917 5.06 53.99 38.71
C TYR A 917 3.78 53.62 37.97
N LEU A 918 3.18 52.50 38.34
CA LEU A 918 1.87 52.07 37.87
C LEU A 918 0.92 52.00 39.07
N ASN A 919 -0.15 52.79 39.05
CA ASN A 919 -1.14 52.87 40.13
C ASN A 919 -0.52 53.01 41.54
N GLY A 920 0.54 53.82 41.66
CA GLY A 920 1.18 54.12 42.94
C GLY A 920 2.39 53.25 43.31
N GLN A 921 2.59 52.11 42.63
CA GLN A 921 3.71 51.22 42.89
C GLN A 921 4.82 51.42 41.87
N GLN A 922 6.08 51.44 42.33
CA GLN A 922 7.25 51.52 41.45
C GLN A 922 7.39 50.23 40.64
N VAL A 923 7.49 50.34 39.32
CA VAL A 923 7.57 49.20 38.39
C VAL A 923 8.89 49.17 37.61
N ALA A 924 9.53 50.33 37.42
CA ALA A 924 10.84 50.41 36.78
C ALA A 924 11.59 51.67 37.25
N ALA A 925 12.92 51.61 37.22
CA ALA A 925 13.78 52.77 37.45
C ALA A 925 15.12 52.58 36.74
N ASN A 926 15.70 53.66 36.22
CA ASN A 926 17.08 53.66 35.77
C ASN A 926 17.74 55.00 36.08
N ASN A 927 19.01 54.97 36.48
CA ASN A 927 19.78 56.15 36.91
C ASN A 927 19.06 57.03 37.95
N ALA A 928 18.20 56.44 38.77
CA ALA A 928 17.50 57.14 39.85
C ALA A 928 18.16 56.84 41.21
N PRO A 929 18.22 57.82 42.13
CA PRO A 929 18.56 57.55 43.53
C PRO A 929 17.58 56.57 44.17
N ALA A 930 18.03 55.81 45.17
CA ALA A 930 17.19 54.79 45.83
C ALA A 930 15.89 55.35 46.42
N ASN A 931 15.89 56.61 46.87
CA ASN A 931 14.72 57.33 47.37
C ASN A 931 14.73 58.75 46.78
N PRO A 932 14.20 58.95 45.57
CA PRO A 932 14.32 60.23 44.89
C PRO A 932 13.41 61.28 45.55
N ALA A 933 14.03 62.36 46.03
CA ALA A 933 13.31 63.55 46.50
C ALA A 933 12.67 64.33 45.34
N TRP A 934 11.78 65.28 45.65
CA TRP A 934 11.13 66.13 44.64
C TRP A 934 12.10 66.94 43.77
N ASN A 935 13.35 67.13 44.20
CA ASN A 935 14.41 67.78 43.44
C ASN A 935 15.61 66.86 43.14
N ALA A 936 15.37 65.55 43.05
CA ALA A 936 16.42 64.56 42.78
C ALA A 936 17.14 64.80 41.45
N SER A 937 18.45 64.59 41.48
CA SER A 937 19.28 64.41 40.29
C SER A 937 19.36 62.94 39.91
N ALA A 938 19.48 62.67 38.61
CA ALA A 938 19.89 61.35 38.13
C ALA A 938 21.28 60.98 38.68
N THR A 939 21.53 59.68 38.93
CA THR A 939 22.81 59.17 39.46
C THR A 939 23.88 59.01 38.38
N ALA A 940 23.47 58.99 37.11
CA ALA A 940 24.33 59.02 35.93
C ALA A 940 23.62 59.81 34.83
N GLY A 941 24.40 60.36 33.89
CA GLY A 941 23.87 61.14 32.78
C GLY A 941 24.14 60.46 31.44
N SER A 942 23.45 60.91 30.39
CA SER A 942 23.58 60.41 29.03
C SER A 942 23.83 61.56 28.05
N ASP A 943 24.72 61.38 27.07
CA ASP A 943 24.93 62.36 26.00
C ASP A 943 23.87 62.23 24.86
N ALA A 944 22.93 61.28 24.99
CA ALA A 944 21.88 61.02 24.02
C ALA A 944 20.60 60.45 24.67
N ILE A 945 19.44 60.65 24.03
CA ILE A 945 18.17 60.05 24.46
C ILE A 945 18.25 58.53 24.38
N VAL A 946 17.98 57.88 25.50
CA VAL A 946 17.97 56.42 25.62
C VAL A 946 16.55 55.93 25.39
N THR A 947 16.36 54.96 24.50
CA THR A 947 15.07 54.26 24.32
C THR A 947 15.19 52.84 24.83
N VAL A 948 14.31 52.46 25.76
CA VAL A 948 14.25 51.13 26.35
C VAL A 948 12.85 50.54 26.23
N SER A 949 12.79 49.22 26.11
CA SER A 949 11.56 48.44 26.31
C SER A 949 11.73 47.64 27.59
N VAL A 950 10.91 47.94 28.60
CA VAL A 950 10.96 47.30 29.91
C VAL A 950 9.79 46.33 30.03
N ASP A 951 10.09 45.06 30.28
CA ASP A 951 9.07 44.05 30.58
C ASP A 951 8.52 44.27 31.99
N LEU A 952 7.22 44.60 32.06
CA LEU A 952 6.45 44.83 33.27
C LEU A 952 5.40 43.73 33.50
N SER A 953 5.51 42.58 32.83
CA SER A 953 4.47 41.52 32.86
C SER A 953 4.19 40.99 34.27
N SER A 954 5.19 40.99 35.16
CA SER A 954 5.01 40.63 36.58
C SER A 954 4.19 41.63 37.41
N PHE A 955 3.92 42.82 36.86
CA PHE A 955 3.14 43.90 37.48
C PHE A 955 1.75 44.09 36.85
N ILE A 956 1.32 43.20 35.94
CA ILE A 956 -0.02 43.25 35.31
C ILE A 956 -1.15 43.30 36.34
N ASN A 957 -0.97 42.61 37.47
CA ASN A 957 -1.92 42.57 38.58
C ASN A 957 -2.17 43.94 39.26
N LEU A 958 -1.36 44.97 38.95
CA LEU A 958 -1.59 46.34 39.42
C LEU A 958 -2.62 47.08 38.59
N LEU A 959 -2.92 46.62 37.38
CA LEU A 959 -3.98 47.19 36.55
C LEU A 959 -5.36 46.89 37.14
N GLN A 960 -6.30 47.81 36.96
CA GLN A 960 -7.68 47.65 37.41
C GLN A 960 -8.67 48.03 36.31
N PRO A 961 -9.90 47.48 36.28
CA PRO A 961 -10.95 47.95 35.39
C PRO A 961 -11.25 49.43 35.65
N GLY A 962 -11.40 50.22 34.58
CA GLY A 962 -11.62 51.66 34.68
C GLY A 962 -10.32 52.46 34.79
N ALA A 963 -10.24 53.38 35.76
CA ALA A 963 -9.18 54.38 35.82
C ALA A 963 -7.85 53.81 36.31
N ASN A 964 -6.80 54.03 35.53
CA ASN A 964 -5.41 53.70 35.84
C ASN A 964 -4.51 54.92 35.63
N LEU A 965 -3.30 54.86 36.20
CA LEU A 965 -2.31 55.92 36.10
C LEU A 965 -0.92 55.34 35.86
N LEU A 966 -0.30 55.75 34.75
CA LEU A 966 1.15 55.69 34.58
C LEU A 966 1.74 57.02 35.04
N ALA A 967 2.64 56.98 36.01
CA ALA A 967 3.34 58.16 36.51
C ALA A 967 4.85 58.02 36.32
N ILE A 968 5.51 59.05 35.82
CA ILE A 968 6.96 59.08 35.62
C ILE A 968 7.55 60.24 36.41
N HIS A 969 8.58 59.96 37.19
CA HIS A 969 9.50 60.95 37.75
C HIS A 969 10.77 60.95 36.88
N GLY A 970 10.84 61.87 35.92
CA GLY A 970 12.03 62.08 35.10
C GLY A 970 13.03 62.99 35.81
N MET A 971 14.32 62.72 35.65
CA MET A 971 15.40 63.43 36.34
C MET A 971 16.54 63.76 35.38
N ASN A 972 16.99 65.01 35.41
CA ASN A 972 18.28 65.41 34.86
C ASN A 972 19.41 65.19 35.87
N ILE A 973 20.64 65.08 35.40
CA ILE A 973 21.82 65.02 36.26
C ILE A 973 22.12 66.39 36.89
N ARG A 974 21.92 67.50 36.14
CA ARG A 974 22.23 68.87 36.57
C ARG A 974 21.22 69.88 36.01
N THR A 975 21.03 70.99 36.72
CA THR A 975 20.13 72.08 36.29
C THR A 975 20.70 72.87 35.11
N THR A 976 21.99 72.70 34.83
CA THR A 976 22.69 73.26 33.67
C THR A 976 22.72 72.30 32.46
N SER A 977 22.04 71.14 32.52
CA SER A 977 21.93 70.23 31.37
C SER A 977 21.29 70.96 30.19
N LYS A 978 21.75 70.64 28.97
CA LYS A 978 21.27 71.28 27.73
C LYS A 978 20.03 70.61 27.15
N ASP A 979 19.66 69.49 27.73
CA ASP A 979 18.54 68.64 27.39
C ASP A 979 17.88 68.04 28.64
N PHE A 980 16.64 67.62 28.43
CA PHE A 980 15.82 66.75 29.27
C PHE A 980 14.77 66.14 28.35
N PHE A 981 14.43 64.87 28.50
CA PHE A 981 13.38 64.26 27.70
C PHE A 981 12.72 63.09 28.41
N VAL A 982 11.40 62.98 28.28
CA VAL A 982 10.64 61.80 28.68
C VAL A 982 9.46 61.61 27.71
N LEU A 983 9.39 60.43 27.12
CA LEU A 983 8.33 59.99 26.22
C LEU A 983 7.99 58.51 26.49
N PRO A 984 6.97 58.23 27.33
CA PRO A 984 6.53 56.88 27.64
C PRO A 984 5.42 56.40 26.69
N GLU A 985 5.41 55.11 26.41
CA GLU A 985 4.33 54.36 25.78
C GLU A 985 4.16 53.01 26.51
N LEU A 986 2.93 52.67 26.89
CA LEU A 986 2.60 51.42 27.58
C LEU A 986 1.76 50.54 26.68
N VAL A 987 2.20 49.29 26.46
CA VAL A 987 1.59 48.32 25.55
C VAL A 987 1.38 46.99 26.26
N ALA A 988 0.28 46.29 25.98
CA ALA A 988 0.01 44.93 26.45
C ALA A 988 -0.38 44.03 25.27
N ASP A 989 -0.16 42.71 25.39
CA ASP A 989 -0.63 41.73 24.39
C ASP A 989 -1.01 40.37 25.00
N ASN A 990 -1.64 39.51 24.19
CA ASN A 990 -2.06 38.14 24.54
C ASN A 990 -1.21 37.05 23.83
N SER A 991 -0.06 37.40 23.25
CA SER A 991 0.69 36.51 22.34
C SER A 991 1.24 35.25 23.02
N ALA A 992 1.46 35.28 24.33
CA ALA A 992 1.89 34.13 25.12
C ALA A 992 0.76 33.10 25.37
N ALA A 993 -0.51 33.53 25.35
CA ALA A 993 -1.67 32.64 25.43
C ALA A 993 -2.06 32.07 24.06
N ALA A 994 -1.92 32.86 23.00
CA ALA A 994 -2.18 32.42 21.62
C ALA A 994 -1.21 31.32 21.12
N THR A 995 -0.09 31.10 21.81
CA THR A 995 0.94 30.11 21.45
C THR A 995 0.81 28.76 22.16
N GLN A 996 -0.11 28.62 23.12
CA GLN A 996 -0.37 27.35 23.82
C GLN A 996 -1.67 26.72 23.32
N HIS A 997 -1.65 26.20 22.09
CA HIS A 997 -2.63 25.23 21.60
C HIS A 997 -2.48 23.88 22.34
N LEU A 998 -2.55 23.89 23.66
CA LEU A 998 -2.38 22.70 24.48
C LEU A 998 -3.71 21.97 24.58
N ALA A 999 -3.69 20.67 24.30
CA ALA A 999 -4.82 19.80 24.63
C ALA A 999 -5.06 19.79 26.14
N GLU A 1000 -6.31 19.57 26.55
CA GLU A 1000 -6.74 19.57 27.96
C GLU A 1000 -5.85 18.67 28.87
N LYS A 1001 -5.36 17.56 28.31
CA LYS A 1001 -4.53 16.57 29.03
C LYS A 1001 -3.03 16.72 28.79
N ALA A 1002 -2.60 17.74 28.06
CA ALA A 1002 -1.18 17.98 27.79
C ALA A 1002 -0.45 18.39 29.06
N VAL A 1003 0.59 17.64 29.42
CA VAL A 1003 1.42 17.89 30.59
C VAL A 1003 2.79 18.37 30.13
N ARG A 1004 3.28 19.48 30.70
CA ARG A 1004 4.66 19.92 30.48
C ARG A 1004 5.62 18.95 31.19
N TYR A 1005 6.59 18.43 30.45
CA TYR A 1005 7.60 17.54 30.98
C TYR A 1005 8.64 18.32 31.80
N THR A 1006 8.80 17.96 33.08
CA THR A 1006 9.75 18.61 34.01
C THR A 1006 10.74 17.64 34.66
N GLY A 1007 10.62 16.34 34.40
CA GLY A 1007 11.42 15.29 35.01
C GLY A 1007 10.91 13.91 34.65
N SER A 1008 11.69 12.88 35.03
CA SER A 1008 11.42 11.50 34.62
C SER A 1008 10.12 10.94 35.23
N ILE A 1009 9.48 10.03 34.50
CA ILE A 1009 8.16 9.49 34.81
C ILE A 1009 8.30 8.00 35.14
N ALA A 1010 7.94 7.61 36.36
CA ALA A 1010 7.87 6.20 36.73
C ALA A 1010 6.57 5.56 36.21
N LEU A 1011 6.67 4.65 35.24
CA LEU A 1011 5.53 3.95 34.67
C LEU A 1011 4.91 3.01 35.70
N GLN A 1012 3.59 3.08 35.90
CA GLN A 1012 2.87 2.23 36.85
C GLN A 1012 1.96 1.19 36.17
N GLN A 1013 1.54 1.48 34.94
CA GLN A 1013 0.64 0.68 34.10
C GLN A 1013 0.97 0.95 32.62
N SER A 1014 0.38 0.21 31.68
CA SER A 1014 0.50 0.57 30.26
C SER A 1014 0.07 2.01 30.01
N ALA A 1015 0.74 2.64 29.07
CA ALA A 1015 0.49 4.00 28.64
C ALA A 1015 0.64 4.11 27.12
N HIS A 1016 -0.01 5.09 26.52
CA HIS A 1016 0.23 5.48 25.14
C HIS A 1016 0.82 6.88 25.13
N LEU A 1017 2.15 6.94 25.04
CA LEU A 1017 2.88 8.20 25.04
C LEU A 1017 2.66 8.92 23.71
N LYS A 1018 2.18 10.16 23.80
CA LYS A 1018 2.26 11.13 22.70
C LYS A 1018 2.94 12.38 23.20
N ALA A 1019 3.99 12.81 22.51
CA ALA A 1019 4.82 13.94 22.94
C ALA A 1019 5.25 14.84 21.77
N ARG A 1020 5.30 16.14 22.03
CA ARG A 1020 5.79 17.17 21.10
C ARG A 1020 6.70 18.17 21.83
N THR A 1021 7.59 18.79 21.08
CA THR A 1021 8.40 19.93 21.52
C THR A 1021 7.78 21.22 20.98
N LEU A 1022 7.70 22.25 21.82
CA LEU A 1022 7.39 23.62 21.45
C LEU A 1022 8.63 24.50 21.62
N ASP A 1023 9.12 25.09 20.54
CA ASP A 1023 10.21 26.08 20.55
C ASP A 1023 9.72 27.39 19.91
N GLY A 1024 9.64 28.45 20.72
CA GLY A 1024 8.91 29.68 20.34
C GLY A 1024 7.45 29.38 20.03
N SER A 1025 7.04 29.56 18.77
CA SER A 1025 5.71 29.25 18.24
C SER A 1025 5.66 27.99 17.38
N THR A 1026 6.77 27.28 17.21
CA THR A 1026 6.85 26.12 16.31
C THR A 1026 6.77 24.82 17.10
N TRP A 1027 5.82 23.97 16.71
CA TRP A 1027 5.68 22.62 17.22
C TRP A 1027 6.49 21.62 16.38
N SER A 1028 7.07 20.63 17.06
CA SER A 1028 7.69 19.48 16.40
C SER A 1028 6.66 18.52 15.81
N ALA A 1029 7.14 17.55 15.03
CA ALA A 1029 6.39 16.33 14.74
C ALA A 1029 6.09 15.53 16.02
N LEU A 1030 5.15 14.59 15.93
CA LEU A 1030 4.66 13.78 17.04
C LEU A 1030 5.55 12.58 17.30
N THR A 1031 6.09 12.50 18.51
CA THR A 1031 6.57 11.22 19.05
C THR A 1031 5.36 10.44 19.58
N ASP A 1032 5.04 9.32 18.94
CA ASP A 1032 3.91 8.43 19.25
C ASP A 1032 4.46 7.03 19.57
N LEU A 1033 4.30 6.58 20.82
CA LEU A 1033 4.86 5.31 21.29
C LEU A 1033 3.91 4.60 22.27
N PRO A 1034 3.35 3.43 21.90
CA PRO A 1034 2.67 2.58 22.87
C PRO A 1034 3.68 1.94 23.84
N LEU A 1035 3.40 2.02 25.13
CA LEU A 1035 4.21 1.47 26.23
C LEU A 1035 3.37 0.42 26.94
N LEU A 1036 3.63 -0.85 26.65
CA LEU A 1036 2.77 -1.96 27.01
C LEU A 1036 3.40 -2.85 28.09
N MET A 1037 2.67 -3.12 29.17
CA MET A 1037 3.05 -4.08 30.21
C MET A 1037 2.46 -5.44 29.90
N THR A 1038 3.24 -6.51 30.04
CA THR A 1038 2.76 -7.88 29.83
C THR A 1038 1.61 -8.26 30.76
N ALA A 1039 1.59 -7.71 31.98
CA ALA A 1039 0.53 -7.94 32.96
C ALA A 1039 -0.86 -7.48 32.48
N ASP A 1040 -0.93 -6.40 31.69
CA ASP A 1040 -2.20 -5.85 31.19
C ASP A 1040 -2.86 -6.75 30.13
N TYR A 1041 -2.10 -7.72 29.61
CA TYR A 1041 -2.57 -8.74 28.68
C TYR A 1041 -2.60 -10.15 29.30
N ALA A 1042 -2.30 -10.32 30.59
CA ALA A 1042 -2.31 -11.63 31.24
C ALA A 1042 -3.71 -12.29 31.20
N ASP A 1043 -4.74 -11.45 31.21
CA ASP A 1043 -6.15 -11.85 31.08
C ASP A 1043 -6.66 -11.79 29.63
N LEU A 1044 -5.85 -11.28 28.68
CA LEU A 1044 -6.18 -11.34 27.26
C LEU A 1044 -6.12 -12.81 26.83
N LYS A 1045 -7.29 -13.43 26.73
CA LYS A 1045 -7.45 -14.77 26.16
C LYS A 1045 -7.88 -14.59 24.71
N LEU A 1046 -7.28 -15.35 23.81
CA LEU A 1046 -8.00 -15.75 22.59
C LEU A 1046 -9.18 -16.61 23.05
N THR A 1047 -10.32 -15.97 23.28
CA THR A 1047 -11.54 -16.65 23.72
C THR A 1047 -12.23 -17.36 22.57
N GLU A 1048 -12.04 -16.83 21.37
CA GLU A 1048 -12.64 -17.33 20.14
C GLU A 1048 -11.70 -16.95 18.98
N ILE A 1049 -11.41 -17.92 18.13
CA ILE A 1049 -10.78 -17.68 16.84
C ILE A 1049 -11.91 -17.94 15.84
N HIS A 1050 -12.27 -16.95 15.03
CA HIS A 1050 -13.03 -17.22 13.81
C HIS A 1050 -12.07 -17.83 12.80
N TYR A 1051 -11.75 -19.09 13.03
CA TYR A 1051 -11.00 -19.93 12.13
C TYR A 1051 -12.02 -20.45 11.14
N HIS A 1052 -11.85 -20.10 9.87
CA HIS A 1052 -12.65 -20.62 8.77
C HIS A 1052 -11.79 -21.68 8.06
N PRO A 1053 -11.54 -22.85 8.67
CA PRO A 1053 -10.86 -23.92 7.96
C PRO A 1053 -11.72 -24.28 6.75
N GLU A 1054 -11.10 -24.40 5.58
CA GLU A 1054 -11.71 -25.21 4.53
C GLU A 1054 -12.04 -26.58 5.13
N ASP A 1055 -13.24 -27.10 4.82
CA ASP A 1055 -13.70 -28.40 5.28
C ASP A 1055 -12.66 -29.48 4.96
N MET A 1056 -11.82 -29.80 5.94
CA MET A 1056 -10.95 -30.95 5.92
C MET A 1056 -11.83 -32.18 6.09
N LEU A 1057 -12.41 -32.66 4.99
CA LEU A 1057 -12.98 -34.00 4.89
C LEU A 1057 -11.86 -35.04 5.07
N THR A 1058 -11.61 -35.35 6.35
CA THR A 1058 -11.16 -36.60 6.96
C THR A 1058 -9.96 -37.34 6.35
N ALA A 1059 -8.86 -37.36 7.10
CA ALA A 1059 -7.91 -38.48 7.12
C ALA A 1059 -7.87 -39.08 8.54
N VAL A 1060 -8.51 -40.25 8.70
CA VAL A 1060 -8.17 -41.28 9.70
C VAL A 1060 -7.77 -42.53 8.95
#